data_AF-A0A1U9NDZ0-F1
#
_entry.id   AF-A0A1U9NDZ0-F1
#
_cell.length_a   1.000
_cell.length_b   1.000
_cell.length_c   1.000
_cell.angle_alpha   90.00
_cell.angle_beta   90.00
_cell.angle_gamma   90.00
#
_symmetry.space_group_name_H-M   'P 1'
#
loop_
_entity.id
_entity.type
_entity.pdbx_description
1 polymer ?
#
loop_
_entity_poly.entity_id
_entity_poly.type
_entity_poly.pdbx_seq_one_letter_code
_entity_poly.pdbx_strand_id
1 'polypeptide(L)'
;MSGITVSTEKVTDELLAEVADLYVVEQYKKSLWAWQFSHRFERDVLAIVARDNGRVVGFNGTMPIKIVDEHDQKIDAIWSCDFIVAPDYRGKGLGKAIKDEMAKAFTMPVMSLGISDSAFPLLLKKGWRAPVRLNVWDLLLSPKTAKQVILFAWSTLCRAGLLIAINRAQNKFLVEELSYLPSRKVIDYLWALHRQYKNTVEVLRDYDYLIWRYVDCPFQCYQFLHVGSNLDGSKAIIIFRISTGNNIEVVDFIGYADAALVSSVVAFWLKKYPDTTAIHWNTSLSKLHAGLLVNGFVKKSYGSRFATLSAYGQNNWGLVAGDSDGDFLRLAKEQSYFSAIKDSSEEINKAFIAPSKLDGELIFHSPEGFDYKRISEEAFYSMELLWDELIAKSDANPLFMSWQWIASWWRQWGNALSLKFHVLLVFEQEIIVGIIPFYQYKKRFLNKYQMIGNAWGLSPTVRSEYTSPIFLRNKADVLYKSLHAYIKAQAFNSSFIFSDILKNAMPTLSCWEHRIDVGYKISVNGDFNDYLLSLGRMTRLKAFNRRMYLIEHYPSVEFQWLIITRESLDDFFNNLNSFHLLRWGKPCFDKFAVNFHKSFLLGPMGPNALLSYLRVDGKIVSASYNIKIQDVIYNIQSGYLELFDKKVSLGTLHMGWLIEAAFKNHSVNAFDFLAGFGRVEDYKKHYQGDAIHFYTLQYFSSFMVRALFGAHFFLKKLTKKTAKYIKQAWRARR
;
A
#
# COMPACT_ATOMS: atom_id res chain seq x y z
N MET A 1 10.65 -56.32 14.60
CA MET A 1 10.10 -54.95 14.80
C MET A 1 8.95 -55.01 15.79
N SER A 2 9.18 -55.50 17.01
CA SER A 2 8.10 -55.83 17.97
C SER A 2 7.75 -54.71 18.97
N GLY A 3 8.27 -53.48 18.78
CA GLY A 3 8.01 -52.33 19.66
C GLY A 3 7.63 -51.02 18.96
N ILE A 4 7.50 -51.03 17.63
CA ILE A 4 7.20 -49.81 16.86
C ILE A 4 5.68 -49.65 16.73
N THR A 5 5.14 -48.54 17.23
CA THR A 5 3.74 -48.13 17.03
C THR A 5 3.68 -46.92 16.11
N VAL A 6 2.63 -46.84 15.28
CA VAL A 6 2.33 -45.68 14.45
C VAL A 6 0.92 -45.22 14.78
N SER A 7 0.79 -43.96 15.19
CA SER A 7 -0.45 -43.38 15.68
C SER A 7 -0.69 -41.99 15.10
N THR A 8 -1.96 -41.59 15.09
CA THR A 8 -2.36 -40.21 14.84
C THR A 8 -2.43 -39.47 16.17
N GLU A 9 -1.64 -38.40 16.31
CA GLU A 9 -1.53 -37.62 17.55
C GLU A 9 -1.85 -36.14 17.28
N LYS A 10 -2.41 -35.44 18.28
CA LYS A 10 -2.53 -33.99 18.23
C LYS A 10 -1.14 -33.36 18.37
N VAL A 11 -0.86 -32.33 17.57
CA VAL A 11 0.39 -31.59 17.69
C VAL A 11 0.30 -30.67 18.92
N THR A 12 1.14 -30.95 19.91
CA THR A 12 1.32 -30.14 21.12
C THR A 12 2.77 -29.68 21.24
N ASP A 13 3.04 -28.72 22.11
CA ASP A 13 4.40 -28.24 22.36
C ASP A 13 5.30 -29.36 22.90
N GLU A 14 4.76 -30.28 23.70
CA GLU A 14 5.48 -31.46 24.19
C GLU A 14 5.87 -32.40 23.04
N LEU A 15 4.94 -32.69 22.12
CA LEU A 15 5.25 -33.52 20.95
C LEU A 15 6.31 -32.84 20.07
N LEU A 16 6.22 -31.53 19.85
CA LEU A 16 7.19 -30.79 19.05
C LEU A 16 8.57 -30.76 19.72
N ALA A 17 8.64 -30.72 21.05
CA ALA A 17 9.88 -30.86 21.79
C ALA A 17 10.51 -32.26 21.63
N GLU A 18 9.71 -33.33 21.55
CA GLU A 18 10.22 -34.67 21.24
C GLU A 18 10.70 -34.79 19.77
N VAL A 19 9.96 -34.19 18.84
CA VAL A 19 10.27 -34.21 17.39
C VAL A 19 11.52 -33.38 17.06
N ALA A 20 11.84 -32.37 17.87
CA ALA A 20 13.05 -31.56 17.73
C ALA A 20 14.34 -32.39 17.61
N ASP A 21 14.42 -33.52 18.30
CA ASP A 21 15.57 -34.42 18.28
C ASP A 21 15.76 -35.12 16.92
N LEU A 22 14.72 -35.20 16.10
CA LEU A 22 14.83 -35.68 14.72
C LEU A 22 15.40 -34.62 13.77
N TYR A 23 15.29 -33.33 14.13
CA TYR A 23 15.67 -32.18 13.30
C TYR A 23 16.93 -31.46 13.79
N VAL A 24 17.90 -32.17 14.38
CA VAL A 24 19.15 -31.58 14.92
C VAL A 24 19.88 -30.71 13.89
N VAL A 25 19.84 -31.08 12.61
CA VAL A 25 20.48 -30.33 11.51
C VAL A 25 19.64 -29.13 11.03
N GLU A 26 18.32 -29.18 11.19
CA GLU A 26 17.37 -28.19 10.68
C GLU A 26 16.70 -27.42 11.84
N GLN A 27 17.50 -26.96 12.81
CA GLN A 27 16.98 -26.29 14.02
C GLN A 27 16.12 -25.05 13.73
N TYR A 28 16.33 -24.41 12.56
CA TYR A 28 15.51 -23.29 12.09
C TYR A 28 14.01 -23.62 11.96
N LYS A 29 13.63 -24.90 11.88
CA LYS A 29 12.21 -25.29 11.85
C LYS A 29 11.48 -25.01 13.16
N LYS A 30 12.20 -25.05 14.28
CA LYS A 30 11.61 -24.79 15.60
C LYS A 30 11.02 -23.39 15.71
N SER A 31 11.61 -22.39 15.04
CA SER A 31 11.10 -21.02 15.04
C SER A 31 9.80 -20.84 14.26
N LEU A 32 9.39 -21.85 13.48
CA LEU A 32 8.17 -21.84 12.69
C LEU A 32 7.03 -22.61 13.36
N TRP A 33 7.31 -23.65 14.13
CA TRP A 33 6.31 -24.64 14.53
C TRP A 33 5.13 -24.07 15.31
N ALA A 34 5.35 -23.10 16.21
CA ALA A 34 4.26 -22.45 16.94
C ALA A 34 3.24 -21.78 15.99
N TRP A 35 3.70 -21.24 14.86
CA TRP A 35 2.85 -20.66 13.82
C TRP A 35 2.36 -21.71 12.81
N GLN A 36 3.25 -22.60 12.36
CA GLN A 36 2.96 -23.61 11.34
C GLN A 36 1.95 -24.64 11.84
N PHE A 37 1.96 -24.98 13.12
CA PHE A 37 1.08 -25.98 13.75
C PHE A 37 0.09 -25.37 14.74
N SER A 38 -0.20 -24.07 14.62
CA SER A 38 -1.26 -23.41 15.39
C SER A 38 -2.65 -23.93 15.04
N HIS A 39 -3.55 -23.97 16.02
CA HIS A 39 -4.98 -24.26 15.81
C HIS A 39 -5.58 -23.26 14.81
N ARG A 40 -6.28 -23.75 13.78
CA ARG A 40 -6.83 -22.90 12.71
C ARG A 40 -7.92 -23.60 11.92
N PHE A 41 -8.75 -22.80 11.25
CA PHE A 41 -9.92 -23.28 10.50
C PHE A 41 -10.85 -24.16 11.34
N GLU A 42 -10.96 -23.84 12.64
CA GLU A 42 -11.75 -24.57 13.65
C GLU A 42 -11.25 -26.02 13.86
N ARG A 43 -9.97 -26.27 13.60
CA ARG A 43 -9.37 -27.61 13.65
C ARG A 43 -8.04 -27.62 14.38
N ASP A 44 -7.87 -28.64 15.19
CA ASP A 44 -6.58 -29.01 15.73
C ASP A 44 -5.67 -29.56 14.64
N VAL A 45 -4.38 -29.27 14.79
CA VAL A 45 -3.36 -29.82 13.91
C VAL A 45 -2.99 -31.22 14.39
N LEU A 46 -3.08 -32.20 13.50
CA LEU A 46 -2.72 -33.59 13.77
C LEU A 46 -1.41 -33.95 13.07
N ALA A 47 -0.71 -34.95 13.58
CA ALA A 47 0.46 -35.54 12.95
C ALA A 47 0.40 -37.06 13.04
N ILE A 48 1.09 -37.73 12.12
CA ILE A 48 1.34 -39.17 12.23
C ILE A 48 2.71 -39.36 12.87
N VAL A 49 2.73 -40.03 14.02
CA VAL A 49 3.92 -40.22 14.84
C VAL A 49 4.24 -41.70 14.89
N ALA A 50 5.51 -42.03 14.66
CA ALA A 50 6.04 -43.37 14.87
C ALA A 50 6.90 -43.39 16.13
N ARG A 51 6.57 -44.28 17.07
CA ARG A 51 7.29 -44.42 18.33
C ARG A 51 7.90 -45.82 18.45
N ASP A 52 9.13 -45.90 18.95
CA ASP A 52 9.74 -47.17 19.38
C ASP A 52 9.97 -47.11 20.89
N ASN A 53 9.27 -47.96 21.65
CA ASN A 53 9.28 -47.95 23.12
C ASN A 53 9.07 -46.55 23.74
N GLY A 54 8.13 -45.78 23.18
CA GLY A 54 7.78 -44.43 23.64
C GLY A 54 8.57 -43.29 23.00
N ARG A 55 9.76 -43.55 22.44
CA ARG A 55 10.60 -42.53 21.77
C ARG A 55 10.11 -42.26 20.35
N VAL A 56 9.97 -40.99 19.96
CA VAL A 56 9.63 -40.59 18.59
C VAL A 56 10.78 -40.92 17.63
N VAL A 57 10.51 -41.79 16.65
CA VAL A 57 11.46 -42.24 15.61
C VAL A 57 11.01 -41.90 14.19
N GLY A 58 9.80 -41.37 14.03
CA GLY A 58 9.30 -40.81 12.78
C GLY A 58 8.15 -39.85 13.01
N PHE A 59 8.03 -38.86 12.13
CA PHE A 59 7.05 -37.78 12.23
C PHE A 59 6.59 -37.36 10.83
N ASN A 60 5.31 -37.03 10.71
CA ASN A 60 4.73 -36.44 9.52
C ASN A 60 3.64 -35.45 9.96
N GLY A 61 3.99 -34.17 9.95
CA GLY A 61 3.10 -33.08 10.29
C GLY A 61 2.02 -32.89 9.23
N THR A 62 0.91 -32.27 9.64
CA THR A 62 -0.11 -31.82 8.70
C THR A 62 -0.34 -30.31 8.81
N MET A 63 -0.81 -29.70 7.73
CA MET A 63 -1.35 -28.35 7.76
C MET A 63 -2.80 -28.38 7.27
N PRO A 64 -3.80 -28.17 8.15
CA PRO A 64 -5.18 -28.03 7.72
C PRO A 64 -5.32 -26.77 6.86
N ILE A 65 -6.04 -26.91 5.76
CA ILE A 65 -6.40 -25.86 4.80
C ILE A 65 -7.80 -26.16 4.23
N LYS A 66 -8.33 -25.25 3.42
CA LYS A 66 -9.51 -25.52 2.58
C LYS A 66 -9.12 -25.48 1.11
N ILE A 67 -9.74 -26.33 0.30
CA ILE A 67 -9.72 -26.26 -1.16
C ILE A 67 -11.10 -25.83 -1.67
N VAL A 68 -11.15 -25.34 -2.90
CA VAL A 68 -12.38 -25.19 -3.68
C VAL A 68 -12.35 -26.15 -4.86
N ASP A 69 -13.50 -26.73 -5.17
CA ASP A 69 -13.67 -27.56 -6.37
C ASP A 69 -14.22 -26.76 -7.57
N GLU A 70 -14.64 -27.47 -8.61
CA GLU A 70 -15.13 -26.89 -9.86
C GLU A 70 -16.52 -26.24 -9.73
N HIS A 71 -17.21 -26.53 -8.62
CA HIS A 71 -18.51 -25.95 -8.27
C HIS A 71 -18.37 -24.89 -7.16
N ASP A 72 -17.14 -24.46 -6.86
CA ASP A 72 -16.78 -23.55 -5.77
C ASP A 72 -17.23 -24.03 -4.38
N GLN A 73 -17.37 -25.35 -4.20
CA GLN A 73 -17.63 -25.94 -2.89
C GLN A 73 -16.34 -25.92 -2.07
N LYS A 74 -16.44 -25.38 -0.84
CA LYS A 74 -15.33 -25.36 0.11
C LYS A 74 -15.21 -26.72 0.76
N ILE A 75 -14.04 -27.35 0.62
CA ILE A 75 -13.76 -28.68 1.13
C ILE A 75 -12.54 -28.60 2.03
N ASP A 76 -12.65 -29.21 3.21
CA ASP A 76 -11.53 -29.37 4.12
C ASP A 76 -10.46 -30.28 3.53
N ALA A 77 -9.18 -29.93 3.69
CA ALA A 77 -8.07 -30.71 3.19
C ALA A 77 -6.82 -30.51 4.06
N ILE A 78 -5.78 -31.33 3.83
CA ILE A 78 -4.52 -31.22 4.55
C ILE A 78 -3.31 -31.30 3.61
N TRP A 79 -2.30 -30.47 3.89
CA TRP A 79 -0.94 -30.73 3.39
C TRP A 79 -0.20 -31.68 4.33
N SER A 80 0.41 -32.73 3.78
CA SER A 80 1.45 -33.52 4.46
C SER A 80 2.78 -32.78 4.31
N CYS A 81 3.38 -32.44 5.44
CA CYS A 81 4.56 -31.59 5.56
C CYS A 81 5.52 -32.17 6.61
N ASP A 82 6.76 -31.67 6.66
CA ASP A 82 7.76 -32.08 7.67
C ASP A 82 7.84 -33.60 7.90
N PHE A 83 7.92 -34.36 6.80
CA PHE A 83 8.10 -35.80 6.90
C PHE A 83 9.55 -36.14 7.25
N ILE A 84 9.76 -36.86 8.35
CA ILE A 84 11.08 -37.35 8.75
C ILE A 84 11.00 -38.74 9.39
N VAL A 85 12.05 -39.52 9.16
CA VAL A 85 12.31 -40.79 9.81
C VAL A 85 13.76 -40.79 10.31
N ALA A 86 13.95 -41.20 11.56
CA ALA A 86 15.26 -41.34 12.18
C ALA A 86 16.20 -42.17 11.27
N PRO A 87 17.48 -41.79 11.11
CA PRO A 87 18.41 -42.44 10.18
C PRO A 87 18.42 -43.96 10.26
N ASP A 88 18.48 -44.52 11.47
CA ASP A 88 18.56 -45.96 11.73
C ASP A 88 17.29 -46.73 11.37
N TYR A 89 16.19 -46.02 11.09
CA TYR A 89 14.88 -46.60 10.75
C TYR A 89 14.54 -46.43 9.26
N ARG A 90 15.40 -45.77 8.47
CA ARG A 90 15.21 -45.59 7.03
C ARG A 90 15.37 -46.94 6.31
N GLY A 91 14.59 -47.14 5.24
CA GLY A 91 14.59 -48.39 4.47
C GLY A 91 13.89 -49.58 5.15
N LYS A 92 13.53 -49.48 6.43
CA LYS A 92 12.86 -50.55 7.21
C LYS A 92 11.32 -50.54 7.09
N GLY A 93 10.78 -49.87 6.08
CA GLY A 93 9.32 -49.79 5.86
C GLY A 93 8.55 -48.81 6.75
N LEU A 94 9.21 -48.09 7.67
CA LEU A 94 8.52 -47.18 8.60
C LEU A 94 7.79 -46.03 7.88
N GLY A 95 8.39 -45.45 6.84
CA GLY A 95 7.74 -44.42 6.03
C GLY A 95 6.47 -44.92 5.33
N LYS A 96 6.42 -46.21 4.98
CA LYS A 96 5.21 -46.84 4.43
C LYS A 96 4.13 -46.94 5.50
N ALA A 97 4.46 -47.38 6.71
CA ALA A 97 3.52 -47.45 7.82
C ALA A 97 2.93 -46.07 8.18
N ILE A 98 3.75 -45.03 8.20
CA ILE A 98 3.31 -43.64 8.42
C ILE A 98 2.31 -43.18 7.34
N LYS A 99 2.55 -43.49 6.06
CA LYS A 99 1.63 -43.12 4.97
C LYS A 99 0.35 -43.97 4.96
N ASP A 100 0.42 -45.22 5.40
CA ASP A 100 -0.74 -46.09 5.53
C ASP A 100 -1.65 -45.61 6.67
N GLU A 101 -1.09 -45.24 7.82
CA GLU A 101 -1.85 -44.63 8.92
C GLU A 101 -2.44 -43.28 8.51
N MET A 102 -1.70 -42.44 7.77
CA MET A 102 -2.23 -41.19 7.21
C MET A 102 -3.44 -41.42 6.30
N ALA A 103 -3.38 -42.39 5.40
CA ALA A 103 -4.49 -42.72 4.50
C ALA A 103 -5.73 -43.24 5.25
N LYS A 104 -5.52 -43.88 6.41
CA LYS A 104 -6.58 -44.40 7.28
C LYS A 104 -7.19 -43.30 8.17
N ALA A 105 -6.35 -42.43 8.72
CA ALA A 105 -6.74 -41.42 9.70
C ALA A 105 -7.50 -40.24 9.09
N PHE A 106 -7.21 -39.89 7.83
CA PHE A 106 -7.80 -38.73 7.17
C PHE A 106 -8.76 -39.14 6.04
N THR A 107 -10.04 -38.82 6.21
CA THR A 107 -11.11 -39.02 5.20
C THR A 107 -11.21 -37.88 4.18
N MET A 108 -10.40 -36.84 4.33
CA MET A 108 -10.37 -35.65 3.47
C MET A 108 -9.19 -35.68 2.50
N PRO A 109 -9.16 -34.84 1.45
CA PRO A 109 -8.02 -34.74 0.55
C PRO A 109 -6.70 -34.52 1.28
N VAL A 110 -5.74 -35.44 1.06
CA VAL A 110 -4.36 -35.31 1.53
C VAL A 110 -3.47 -34.93 0.36
N MET A 111 -2.63 -33.93 0.56
CA MET A 111 -1.79 -33.36 -0.50
C MET A 111 -0.32 -33.32 -0.09
N SER A 112 0.58 -33.43 -1.06
CA SER A 112 2.03 -33.27 -0.83
C SER A 112 2.67 -32.61 -2.05
N LEU A 113 3.57 -31.66 -1.80
CA LEU A 113 4.30 -30.91 -2.81
C LEU A 113 5.80 -30.94 -2.50
N GLY A 114 6.64 -30.90 -3.54
CA GLY A 114 8.10 -31.00 -3.35
C GLY A 114 8.58 -32.43 -3.08
N ILE A 115 7.86 -33.42 -3.58
CA ILE A 115 8.13 -34.85 -3.32
C ILE A 115 9.45 -35.29 -3.97
N SER A 116 10.32 -35.95 -3.19
CA SER A 116 11.62 -36.46 -3.63
C SER A 116 11.52 -37.59 -4.69
N ASP A 117 12.61 -37.87 -5.39
CA ASP A 117 12.73 -38.98 -6.36
C ASP A 117 12.47 -40.35 -5.74
N SER A 118 12.86 -40.56 -4.48
CA SER A 118 12.65 -41.82 -3.78
C SER A 118 11.22 -42.00 -3.29
N ALA A 119 10.56 -40.93 -2.84
CA ALA A 119 9.21 -41.00 -2.26
C ALA A 119 8.10 -41.03 -3.31
N PHE A 120 8.29 -40.37 -4.46
CA PHE A 120 7.23 -40.20 -5.45
C PHE A 120 6.67 -41.53 -6.02
N PRO A 121 7.49 -42.51 -6.44
CA PRO A 121 6.98 -43.78 -6.93
C PRO A 121 6.22 -44.58 -5.86
N LEU A 122 6.61 -44.45 -4.58
CA LEU A 122 5.95 -45.13 -3.47
C LEU A 122 4.52 -44.61 -3.27
N LEU A 123 4.33 -43.29 -3.34
CA LEU A 123 3.00 -42.68 -3.20
C LEU A 123 2.07 -43.15 -4.33
N LEU A 124 2.54 -43.20 -5.58
CA LEU A 124 1.74 -43.67 -6.71
C LEU A 124 1.31 -45.14 -6.56
N LYS A 125 2.20 -46.01 -6.08
CA LYS A 125 1.87 -47.42 -5.76
C LYS A 125 0.83 -47.55 -4.65
N LYS A 126 0.65 -46.52 -3.83
CA LYS A 126 -0.30 -46.44 -2.71
C LYS A 126 -1.60 -45.72 -3.06
N GLY A 127 -1.88 -45.54 -4.35
CA GLY A 127 -3.14 -44.96 -4.83
C GLY A 127 -3.16 -43.44 -4.88
N TRP A 128 -2.06 -42.76 -4.55
CA TRP A 128 -1.94 -41.32 -4.77
C TRP A 128 -1.91 -41.02 -6.27
N ARG A 129 -2.43 -39.85 -6.66
CA ARG A 129 -2.44 -39.36 -8.04
C ARG A 129 -1.63 -38.08 -8.14
N ALA A 130 -1.01 -37.86 -9.29
CA ALA A 130 -0.16 -36.70 -9.57
C ALA A 130 -0.64 -35.96 -10.83
N PRO A 131 -1.78 -35.25 -10.76
CA PRO A 131 -2.43 -34.66 -11.93
C PRO A 131 -1.68 -33.48 -12.53
N VAL A 132 -0.81 -32.82 -11.76
CA VAL A 132 -0.09 -31.62 -12.18
C VAL A 132 1.33 -31.59 -11.61
N ARG A 133 2.17 -30.73 -12.19
CA ARG A 133 3.46 -30.30 -11.61
C ARG A 133 3.43 -28.79 -11.40
N LEU A 134 4.10 -28.33 -10.35
CA LEU A 134 4.36 -26.90 -10.18
C LEU A 134 5.48 -26.50 -11.14
N ASN A 135 5.15 -25.75 -12.19
CA ASN A 135 6.14 -25.34 -13.19
C ASN A 135 7.08 -24.28 -12.60
N VAL A 136 8.38 -24.41 -12.86
CA VAL A 136 9.39 -23.43 -12.46
C VAL A 136 9.62 -22.44 -13.60
N TRP A 137 9.41 -21.15 -13.35
CA TRP A 137 9.57 -20.08 -14.34
C TRP A 137 10.57 -19.05 -13.85
N ASP A 138 11.63 -18.83 -14.63
CA ASP A 138 12.70 -17.89 -14.28
C ASP A 138 12.83 -16.78 -15.31
N LEU A 139 12.91 -15.55 -14.82
CA LEU A 139 13.42 -14.41 -15.54
C LEU A 139 14.84 -14.11 -15.04
N LEU A 140 15.85 -14.37 -15.86
CA LEU A 140 17.24 -14.07 -15.50
C LEU A 140 17.60 -12.64 -15.94
N LEU A 141 18.13 -11.84 -15.01
CA LEU A 141 18.52 -10.45 -15.24
C LEU A 141 20.02 -10.23 -15.08
N SER A 142 20.70 -11.04 -14.25
CA SER A 142 22.15 -11.03 -14.09
C SER A 142 22.75 -12.43 -14.32
N PRO A 143 23.19 -12.76 -15.54
CA PRO A 143 23.77 -14.07 -15.84
C PRO A 143 25.18 -14.24 -15.25
N LYS A 144 25.45 -15.39 -14.64
CA LYS A 144 26.75 -15.78 -14.06
C LYS A 144 27.47 -16.90 -14.83
N THR A 145 26.76 -17.60 -15.72
CA THR A 145 27.32 -18.72 -16.51
C THR A 145 27.00 -18.56 -17.99
N ALA A 146 27.76 -19.21 -18.87
CA ALA A 146 27.55 -19.16 -20.33
C ALA A 146 26.11 -19.56 -20.73
N LYS A 147 25.56 -20.60 -20.09
CA LYS A 147 24.16 -21.00 -20.28
C LYS A 147 23.18 -19.89 -19.90
N GLN A 148 23.44 -19.17 -18.80
CA GLN A 148 22.60 -18.05 -18.36
C GLN A 148 22.72 -16.84 -19.29
N VAL A 149 23.88 -16.61 -19.92
CA VAL A 149 24.06 -15.54 -20.92
C VAL A 149 23.13 -15.75 -22.12
N ILE A 150 22.99 -16.98 -22.61
CA ILE A 150 22.05 -17.31 -23.70
C ILE A 150 20.61 -17.01 -23.28
N LEU A 151 20.22 -17.45 -22.08
CA LEU A 151 18.86 -17.21 -21.56
C LEU A 151 18.60 -15.72 -21.34
N PHE A 152 19.60 -14.97 -20.87
CA PHE A 152 19.53 -13.52 -20.69
C PHE A 152 19.37 -12.79 -22.03
N ALA A 153 20.13 -13.19 -23.07
CA ALA A 153 20.00 -12.64 -24.41
C ALA A 153 18.60 -12.90 -25.00
N TRP A 154 18.11 -14.14 -24.89
CA TRP A 154 16.74 -14.50 -25.28
C TRP A 154 15.69 -13.64 -24.57
N SER A 155 15.81 -13.54 -23.24
CA SER A 155 14.90 -12.76 -22.42
C SER A 155 14.91 -11.27 -22.80
N THR A 156 16.09 -10.73 -23.10
CA THR A 156 16.25 -9.34 -23.57
C THR A 156 15.61 -9.13 -24.94
N LEU A 157 15.73 -10.09 -25.87
CA LEU A 157 15.05 -10.04 -27.17
C LEU A 157 13.52 -10.06 -27.03
N CYS A 158 12.98 -10.95 -26.19
CA CYS A 158 11.54 -10.98 -25.87
C CYS A 158 11.06 -9.62 -25.33
N ARG A 159 11.83 -9.02 -24.40
CA ARG A 159 11.52 -7.73 -23.80
C ARG A 159 11.72 -6.53 -24.74
N ALA A 160 12.63 -6.62 -25.72
CA ALA A 160 12.84 -5.55 -26.70
C ALA A 160 11.60 -5.34 -27.58
N GLY A 161 10.96 -6.44 -28.03
CA GLY A 161 9.64 -6.39 -28.67
C GLY A 161 8.55 -5.82 -27.75
N LEU A 162 8.76 -5.93 -26.43
CA LEU A 162 7.86 -5.47 -25.39
C LEU A 162 7.94 -3.97 -25.11
N LEU A 163 8.99 -3.23 -25.46
CA LEU A 163 9.05 -1.77 -25.21
C LEU A 163 7.85 -1.01 -25.81
N ILE A 164 7.28 -1.54 -26.90
CA ILE A 164 6.08 -1.01 -27.55
C ILE A 164 4.79 -1.50 -26.85
N ALA A 165 4.77 -2.74 -26.34
CA ALA A 165 3.64 -3.35 -25.65
C ALA A 165 3.53 -2.94 -24.16
N ILE A 166 4.63 -2.89 -23.41
CA ILE A 166 4.78 -2.34 -22.04
C ILE A 166 4.24 -0.92 -22.01
N ASN A 167 4.61 -0.07 -22.98
CA ASN A 167 4.08 1.30 -23.04
C ASN A 167 2.55 1.33 -23.21
N ARG A 168 1.93 0.33 -23.86
CA ARG A 168 0.47 0.22 -23.94
C ARG A 168 -0.13 -0.38 -22.66
N ALA A 169 0.51 -1.38 -22.06
CA ALA A 169 0.07 -2.04 -20.83
C ALA A 169 0.18 -1.15 -19.58
N GLN A 170 1.22 -0.31 -19.48
CA GLN A 170 1.38 0.71 -18.44
C GLN A 170 0.28 1.77 -18.45
N ASN A 171 -0.44 1.93 -19.57
CA ASN A 171 -1.61 2.81 -19.62
C ASN A 171 -2.90 2.11 -19.19
N LYS A 172 -2.93 0.77 -19.12
CA LYS A 172 -4.11 -0.03 -18.76
C LYS A 172 -4.17 -0.32 -17.26
N PHE A 173 -3.03 -0.63 -16.65
CA PHE A 173 -2.95 -1.04 -15.25
C PHE A 173 -2.15 -0.05 -14.40
N LEU A 174 -2.60 0.10 -13.15
CA LEU A 174 -1.88 0.74 -12.06
C LEU A 174 -1.29 -0.36 -11.20
N VAL A 175 0.01 -0.27 -10.90
CA VAL A 175 0.72 -1.27 -10.10
C VAL A 175 1.29 -0.54 -8.89
N GLU A 176 0.88 -0.98 -7.70
CA GLU A 176 1.23 -0.37 -6.43
C GLU A 176 1.71 -1.45 -5.46
N GLU A 177 2.81 -1.21 -4.77
CA GLU A 177 3.26 -2.11 -3.71
C GLU A 177 2.70 -1.64 -2.37
N LEU A 178 1.98 -2.53 -1.71
CA LEU A 178 1.33 -2.31 -0.43
C LEU A 178 2.17 -2.95 0.68
N SER A 179 2.28 -2.25 1.80
CA SER A 179 2.94 -2.76 3.02
C SER A 179 2.01 -3.55 3.93
N TYR A 180 0.79 -3.85 3.47
CA TYR A 180 -0.25 -4.52 4.24
C TYR A 180 -1.11 -5.36 3.30
N LEU A 181 -1.72 -6.42 3.83
CA LEU A 181 -2.75 -7.17 3.11
C LEU A 181 -4.04 -6.34 3.07
N PRO A 182 -4.61 -6.06 1.88
CA PRO A 182 -5.89 -5.37 1.76
C PRO A 182 -7.00 -6.07 2.53
N SER A 183 -8.00 -5.33 3.01
CA SER A 183 -9.11 -5.88 3.78
C SER A 183 -9.81 -7.05 3.08
N ARG A 184 -10.50 -7.89 3.88
CA ARG A 184 -11.28 -9.05 3.42
C ARG A 184 -12.10 -8.79 2.16
N LYS A 185 -12.73 -7.61 2.04
CA LYS A 185 -13.56 -7.26 0.88
C LYS A 185 -12.79 -7.22 -0.43
N VAL A 186 -11.55 -6.73 -0.39
CA VAL A 186 -10.68 -6.70 -1.57
C VAL A 186 -10.26 -8.11 -1.94
N ILE A 187 -9.86 -8.91 -0.95
CA ILE A 187 -9.45 -10.30 -1.16
C ILE A 187 -10.61 -11.14 -1.69
N ASP A 188 -11.81 -11.04 -1.11
CA ASP A 188 -13.00 -11.75 -1.57
C ASP A 188 -13.37 -11.35 -3.01
N TYR A 189 -13.28 -10.05 -3.34
CA TYR A 189 -13.50 -9.56 -4.70
C TYR A 189 -12.46 -10.12 -5.68
N LEU A 190 -11.17 -10.10 -5.32
CA LEU A 190 -10.10 -10.64 -6.14
C LEU A 190 -10.22 -12.16 -6.29
N TRP A 191 -10.62 -12.86 -5.23
CA TRP A 191 -10.88 -14.30 -5.27
C TRP A 191 -12.05 -14.61 -6.21
N ALA A 192 -13.15 -13.87 -6.14
CA ALA A 192 -14.26 -14.02 -7.08
C ALA A 192 -13.81 -13.78 -8.54
N LEU A 193 -12.97 -12.77 -8.80
CA LEU A 193 -12.36 -12.57 -10.12
C LEU A 193 -11.46 -13.73 -10.54
N HIS A 194 -10.66 -14.27 -9.61
CA HIS A 194 -9.78 -15.41 -9.86
C HIS A 194 -10.57 -16.66 -10.26
N ARG A 195 -11.69 -16.92 -9.57
CA ARG A 195 -12.55 -18.08 -9.79
C ARG A 195 -13.39 -18.01 -11.06
N GLN A 196 -13.44 -16.86 -11.75
CA GLN A 196 -13.96 -16.81 -13.13
C GLN A 196 -13.12 -17.66 -14.11
N TYR A 197 -11.93 -18.11 -13.72
CA TYR A 197 -11.08 -19.00 -14.50
C TYR A 197 -11.24 -20.48 -14.11
N LYS A 198 -11.29 -21.34 -15.13
CA LYS A 198 -11.61 -22.77 -15.04
C LYS A 198 -10.48 -23.68 -14.51
N ASN A 199 -9.85 -23.37 -13.37
CA ASN A 199 -9.14 -24.43 -12.65
C ASN A 199 -10.16 -25.22 -11.84
N THR A 200 -10.14 -26.55 -11.96
CA THR A 200 -11.19 -27.37 -11.36
C THR A 200 -10.94 -27.65 -9.88
N VAL A 201 -9.70 -27.52 -9.37
CA VAL A 201 -9.43 -27.57 -7.92
C VAL A 201 -8.27 -26.66 -7.54
N GLU A 202 -8.41 -25.90 -6.44
CA GLU A 202 -7.37 -25.01 -5.91
C GLU A 202 -7.43 -24.89 -4.38
N VAL A 203 -6.30 -24.52 -3.76
CA VAL A 203 -6.31 -24.05 -2.35
C VAL A 203 -7.16 -22.78 -2.27
N LEU A 204 -8.07 -22.72 -1.29
CA LEU A 204 -8.89 -21.53 -1.02
C LEU A 204 -8.00 -20.42 -0.48
N ARG A 205 -7.78 -19.37 -1.28
CA ARG A 205 -6.97 -18.20 -0.89
C ARG A 205 -7.86 -17.05 -0.41
N ASP A 206 -8.67 -17.34 0.60
CA ASP A 206 -9.47 -16.30 1.26
C ASP A 206 -8.61 -15.45 2.21
N TYR A 207 -9.23 -14.42 2.77
CA TYR A 207 -8.52 -13.47 3.64
C TYR A 207 -7.86 -14.14 4.85
N ASP A 208 -8.53 -15.11 5.48
CA ASP A 208 -8.00 -15.82 6.66
C ASP A 208 -6.77 -16.66 6.30
N TYR A 209 -6.84 -17.36 5.17
CA TYR A 209 -5.69 -18.09 4.64
C TYR A 209 -4.50 -17.15 4.40
N LEU A 210 -4.70 -16.01 3.74
CA LEU A 210 -3.62 -15.09 3.41
C LEU A 210 -3.03 -14.36 4.62
N ILE A 211 -3.86 -14.02 5.63
CA ILE A 211 -3.38 -13.49 6.89
C ILE A 211 -2.45 -14.49 7.55
N TRP A 212 -2.94 -15.72 7.79
CA TRP A 212 -2.14 -16.75 8.44
C TRP A 212 -0.83 -16.98 7.68
N ARG A 213 -0.94 -17.09 6.35
CA ARG A 213 0.16 -17.49 5.50
C ARG A 213 1.25 -16.44 5.36
N TYR A 214 0.89 -15.18 5.21
CA TYR A 214 1.81 -14.12 4.76
C TYR A 214 1.91 -12.92 5.69
N VAL A 215 0.96 -12.74 6.62
CA VAL A 215 0.97 -11.66 7.61
C VAL A 215 1.42 -12.17 8.97
N ASP A 216 0.81 -13.27 9.45
CA ASP A 216 1.12 -13.86 10.75
C ASP A 216 2.38 -14.73 10.72
N CYS A 217 2.95 -14.95 9.53
CA CYS A 217 4.23 -15.63 9.40
C CYS A 217 5.27 -14.93 10.28
N PRO A 218 6.04 -15.67 11.11
CA PRO A 218 7.05 -15.09 12.01
C PRO A 218 8.10 -14.23 11.30
N PHE A 219 8.23 -14.40 9.98
CA PHE A 219 9.15 -13.65 9.14
C PHE A 219 8.41 -12.56 8.36
N GLN A 220 8.65 -11.30 8.73
CA GLN A 220 8.11 -10.11 8.05
C GLN A 220 8.82 -9.81 6.72
N CYS A 221 8.75 -10.72 5.74
CA CYS A 221 9.44 -10.58 4.46
C CYS A 221 8.53 -10.50 3.23
N TYR A 222 7.25 -10.83 3.39
CA TYR A 222 6.31 -10.83 2.27
C TYR A 222 5.85 -9.41 1.94
N GLN A 223 5.74 -9.15 0.64
CA GLN A 223 5.29 -7.90 0.07
C GLN A 223 4.06 -8.16 -0.82
N PHE A 224 3.15 -7.19 -0.85
CA PHE A 224 1.89 -7.30 -1.56
C PHE A 224 1.90 -6.36 -2.75
N LEU A 225 1.96 -6.89 -3.96
CA LEU A 225 1.85 -6.09 -5.19
C LEU A 225 0.39 -6.09 -5.65
N HIS A 226 -0.28 -4.95 -5.47
CA HIS A 226 -1.62 -4.74 -6.00
C HIS A 226 -1.56 -4.26 -7.44
N VAL A 227 -2.46 -4.79 -8.26
CA VAL A 227 -2.70 -4.33 -9.62
C VAL A 227 -4.15 -3.92 -9.75
N GLY A 228 -4.40 -2.71 -10.22
CA GLY A 228 -5.73 -2.20 -10.51
C GLY A 228 -5.82 -1.49 -11.86
N SER A 229 -6.99 -0.92 -12.16
CA SER A 229 -7.19 -0.01 -13.28
C SER A 229 -8.06 1.17 -12.85
N ASN A 230 -7.84 2.34 -13.46
CA ASN A 230 -8.67 3.52 -13.20
C ASN A 230 -10.16 3.30 -13.54
N LEU A 231 -10.48 2.29 -14.36
CA LEU A 231 -11.82 2.04 -14.86
C LEU A 231 -12.59 1.01 -14.01
N ASP A 232 -11.90 -0.04 -13.56
CA ASP A 232 -12.57 -1.19 -12.98
C ASP A 232 -12.08 -1.50 -11.55
N GLY A 233 -11.21 -0.66 -10.98
CA GLY A 233 -10.68 -0.87 -9.65
C GLY A 233 -9.65 -1.98 -9.56
N SER A 234 -9.66 -2.74 -8.46
CA SER A 234 -8.77 -3.87 -8.20
C SER A 234 -8.84 -4.93 -9.31
N LYS A 235 -7.71 -5.53 -9.66
CA LYS A 235 -7.61 -6.60 -10.67
C LYS A 235 -6.88 -7.82 -10.17
N ALA A 236 -5.75 -7.65 -9.52
CA ALA A 236 -4.99 -8.75 -8.95
C ALA A 236 -4.20 -8.32 -7.72
N ILE A 237 -3.79 -9.29 -6.93
CA ILE A 237 -2.75 -9.15 -5.91
C ILE A 237 -1.73 -10.27 -6.12
N ILE A 238 -0.46 -9.90 -6.07
CA ILE A 238 0.68 -10.81 -6.20
C ILE A 238 1.46 -10.73 -4.90
N ILE A 239 1.76 -11.88 -4.31
CA ILE A 239 2.52 -11.96 -3.06
C ILE A 239 3.92 -12.42 -3.44
N PHE A 240 4.92 -11.66 -3.01
CA PHE A 240 6.31 -11.95 -3.32
C PHE A 240 7.22 -11.60 -2.15
N ARG A 241 8.45 -12.10 -2.18
CA ARG A 241 9.52 -11.71 -1.25
C ARG A 241 10.81 -11.47 -2.00
N ILE A 242 11.72 -10.72 -1.41
CA ILE A 242 13.08 -10.53 -1.94
C ILE A 242 14.00 -11.45 -1.15
N SER A 243 14.63 -12.39 -1.85
CA SER A 243 15.63 -13.30 -1.27
C SER A 243 16.97 -12.58 -1.04
N THR A 244 17.83 -13.18 -0.23
CA THR A 244 19.16 -12.67 0.12
C THR A 244 20.09 -12.47 -1.09
N GLY A 245 19.83 -13.18 -2.19
CA GLY A 245 20.54 -13.02 -3.45
C GLY A 245 19.99 -11.92 -4.35
N ASN A 246 19.11 -11.03 -3.87
CA ASN A 246 18.36 -10.05 -4.66
C ASN A 246 17.45 -10.68 -5.74
N ASN A 247 16.99 -11.92 -5.55
CA ASN A 247 15.96 -12.49 -6.42
C ASN A 247 14.57 -12.16 -5.87
N ILE A 248 13.64 -11.83 -6.77
CA ILE A 248 12.21 -11.72 -6.46
C ILE A 248 11.59 -13.11 -6.55
N GLU A 249 11.05 -13.59 -5.43
CA GLU A 249 10.36 -14.88 -5.31
C GLU A 249 8.86 -14.64 -5.25
N VAL A 250 8.14 -14.93 -6.34
CA VAL A 250 6.67 -14.82 -6.38
C VAL A 250 6.07 -16.10 -5.80
N VAL A 251 5.34 -15.94 -4.71
CA VAL A 251 4.82 -17.06 -3.91
C VAL A 251 3.33 -17.27 -4.12
N ASP A 252 2.58 -16.21 -4.44
CA ASP A 252 1.13 -16.30 -4.63
C ASP A 252 0.58 -15.31 -5.66
N PHE A 253 -0.61 -15.62 -6.17
CA PHE A 253 -1.35 -14.81 -7.13
C PHE A 253 -2.86 -15.01 -6.95
N ILE A 254 -3.61 -13.91 -6.82
CA ILE A 254 -5.07 -13.91 -6.82
C ILE A 254 -5.59 -12.81 -7.73
N GLY A 255 -6.62 -13.12 -8.51
CA GLY A 255 -7.34 -12.17 -9.35
C GLY A 255 -7.23 -12.45 -10.85
N TYR A 256 -7.47 -11.40 -11.63
CA TYR A 256 -7.49 -11.38 -13.09
C TYR A 256 -6.10 -11.66 -13.67
N ALA A 257 -5.98 -12.64 -14.56
CA ALA A 257 -4.73 -13.01 -15.20
C ALA A 257 -4.79 -12.76 -16.72
N ASP A 258 -4.00 -11.82 -17.23
CA ASP A 258 -3.69 -11.67 -18.64
C ASP A 258 -2.20 -11.35 -18.88
N ALA A 259 -1.77 -11.41 -20.13
CA ALA A 259 -0.38 -11.13 -20.48
C ALA A 259 0.03 -9.66 -20.23
N ALA A 260 -0.92 -8.71 -20.33
CA ALA A 260 -0.66 -7.29 -20.13
C ALA A 260 -0.45 -6.95 -18.64
N LEU A 261 -1.17 -7.63 -17.76
CA LEU A 261 -1.07 -7.51 -16.31
C LEU A 261 0.30 -8.03 -15.85
N VAL A 262 0.69 -9.24 -16.28
CA VAL A 262 2.04 -9.77 -16.00
C VAL A 262 3.11 -8.82 -16.51
N SER A 263 2.94 -8.25 -17.71
CA SER A 263 3.88 -7.27 -18.25
C SER A 263 3.97 -5.99 -17.43
N SER A 264 2.85 -5.50 -16.90
CA SER A 264 2.84 -4.31 -16.03
C SER A 264 3.56 -4.56 -14.70
N VAL A 265 3.38 -5.76 -14.14
CA VAL A 265 4.03 -6.22 -12.90
C VAL A 265 5.53 -6.35 -13.09
N VAL A 266 5.99 -7.02 -14.16
CA VAL A 266 7.42 -7.15 -14.47
C VAL A 266 8.05 -5.78 -14.71
N ALA A 267 7.40 -4.90 -15.47
CA ALA A 267 7.90 -3.54 -15.70
C ALA A 267 8.02 -2.73 -14.40
N PHE A 268 7.09 -2.91 -13.45
CA PHE A 268 7.18 -2.29 -12.13
C PHE A 268 8.42 -2.79 -11.37
N TRP A 269 8.61 -4.11 -11.28
CA TRP A 269 9.76 -4.68 -10.57
C TRP A 269 11.09 -4.27 -11.17
N LEU A 270 11.25 -4.33 -12.50
CA LEU A 270 12.49 -3.90 -13.16
C LEU A 270 12.83 -2.42 -12.93
N LYS A 271 11.81 -1.59 -12.70
CA LYS A 271 12.00 -0.16 -12.39
C LYS A 271 12.29 0.07 -10.91
N LYS A 272 11.56 -0.61 -10.02
CA LYS A 272 11.64 -0.40 -8.57
C LYS A 272 12.83 -1.11 -7.93
N TYR A 273 13.20 -2.26 -8.47
CA TYR A 273 14.29 -3.11 -7.99
C TYR A 273 15.35 -3.27 -9.09
N PRO A 274 16.15 -2.22 -9.38
CA PRO A 274 17.14 -2.26 -10.45
C PRO A 274 18.24 -3.30 -10.22
N ASP A 275 18.50 -3.65 -8.95
CA ASP A 275 19.54 -4.62 -8.55
C ASP A 275 19.05 -6.07 -8.53
N THR A 276 17.82 -6.34 -9.01
CA THR A 276 17.27 -7.71 -9.05
C THR A 276 18.07 -8.58 -10.00
N THR A 277 18.52 -9.74 -9.52
CA THR A 277 19.32 -10.71 -10.30
C THR A 277 18.46 -11.69 -11.07
N ALA A 278 17.32 -12.11 -10.50
CA ALA A 278 16.34 -12.95 -11.16
C ALA A 278 14.94 -12.76 -10.56
N ILE A 279 13.91 -13.13 -11.32
CA ILE A 279 12.52 -13.24 -10.84
C ILE A 279 12.06 -14.69 -11.01
N HIS A 280 11.61 -15.32 -9.93
CA HIS A 280 11.10 -16.68 -9.89
C HIS A 280 9.59 -16.66 -9.70
N TRP A 281 8.83 -17.27 -10.62
CA TRP A 281 7.36 -17.28 -10.57
C TRP A 281 6.80 -18.68 -10.79
N ASN A 282 6.95 -19.53 -9.77
CA ASN A 282 6.57 -20.94 -9.89
C ASN A 282 5.05 -21.11 -9.72
N THR A 283 4.40 -21.65 -10.75
CA THR A 283 2.94 -21.77 -10.80
C THR A 283 2.49 -22.81 -11.83
N SER A 284 1.38 -23.51 -11.56
CA SER A 284 0.65 -24.29 -12.56
C SER A 284 -0.49 -23.53 -13.23
N LEU A 285 -0.74 -22.27 -12.82
CA LEU A 285 -1.82 -21.43 -13.34
C LEU A 285 -1.59 -21.08 -14.82
N SER A 286 -2.22 -21.84 -15.70
CA SER A 286 -2.00 -21.76 -17.15
C SER A 286 -2.26 -20.37 -17.76
N LYS A 287 -3.15 -19.58 -17.14
CA LYS A 287 -3.48 -18.21 -17.57
C LYS A 287 -2.30 -17.23 -17.44
N LEU A 288 -1.35 -17.49 -16.56
CA LEU A 288 -0.15 -16.65 -16.40
C LEU A 288 0.91 -16.94 -17.47
N HIS A 289 0.92 -18.14 -18.05
CA HIS A 289 2.00 -18.61 -18.93
C HIS A 289 2.26 -17.70 -20.13
N ALA A 290 1.21 -17.22 -20.81
CA ALA A 290 1.37 -16.33 -21.95
C ALA A 290 2.07 -15.02 -21.55
N GLY A 291 1.72 -14.44 -20.40
CA GLY A 291 2.37 -13.27 -19.85
C GLY A 291 3.83 -13.52 -19.48
N LEU A 292 4.10 -14.64 -18.82
CA LEU A 292 5.46 -15.04 -18.44
C LEU A 292 6.36 -15.19 -19.67
N LEU A 293 5.93 -15.95 -20.68
CA LEU A 293 6.67 -16.16 -21.92
C LEU A 293 6.99 -14.85 -22.64
N VAL A 294 5.98 -13.98 -22.77
CA VAL A 294 6.12 -12.68 -23.45
C VAL A 294 7.10 -11.75 -22.72
N ASN A 295 7.23 -11.87 -21.40
CA ASN A 295 8.20 -11.12 -20.61
C ASN A 295 9.61 -11.76 -20.58
N GLY A 296 9.80 -12.86 -21.31
CA GLY A 296 11.09 -13.55 -21.40
C GLY A 296 11.39 -14.48 -20.24
N PHE A 297 10.36 -14.94 -19.51
CA PHE A 297 10.53 -16.03 -18.55
C PHE A 297 10.75 -17.34 -19.29
N VAL A 298 11.63 -18.17 -18.73
CA VAL A 298 11.95 -19.49 -19.26
C VAL A 298 11.41 -20.55 -18.31
N LYS A 299 10.55 -21.42 -18.83
CA LYS A 299 10.08 -22.60 -18.11
C LYS A 299 11.21 -23.64 -18.03
N LYS A 300 11.52 -24.14 -16.83
CA LYS A 300 12.48 -25.24 -16.67
C LYS A 300 11.84 -26.58 -17.09
N SER A 301 12.69 -27.54 -17.47
CA SER A 301 12.27 -28.91 -17.78
C SER A 301 11.81 -29.69 -16.54
N TYR A 302 12.22 -29.27 -15.35
CA TYR A 302 11.79 -29.82 -14.07
C TYR A 302 10.76 -28.91 -13.38
N GLY A 303 10.04 -29.48 -12.42
CA GLY A 303 9.08 -28.76 -11.58
C GLY A 303 8.84 -29.53 -10.29
N SER A 304 8.31 -28.86 -9.26
CA SER A 304 8.02 -29.52 -7.99
C SER A 304 6.90 -30.54 -8.19
N ARG A 305 7.14 -31.76 -7.72
CA ARG A 305 6.15 -32.84 -7.83
C ARG A 305 5.04 -32.64 -6.82
N PHE A 306 3.82 -32.72 -7.30
CA PHE A 306 2.61 -32.73 -6.51
C PHE A 306 1.98 -34.12 -6.56
N ALA A 307 1.44 -34.57 -5.44
CA ALA A 307 0.57 -35.74 -5.39
C ALA A 307 -0.55 -35.51 -4.38
N THR A 308 -1.71 -36.10 -4.65
CA THR A 308 -2.86 -36.10 -3.76
C THR A 308 -3.45 -37.49 -3.61
N LEU A 309 -3.90 -37.81 -2.40
CA LEU A 309 -4.81 -38.90 -2.12
C LEU A 309 -6.20 -38.29 -1.90
N SER A 310 -7.00 -38.27 -2.95
CA SER A 310 -8.35 -37.67 -2.94
C SER A 310 -9.17 -38.14 -4.15
N ALA A 311 -10.48 -37.87 -4.10
CA ALA A 311 -11.38 -38.02 -5.25
C ALA A 311 -11.00 -37.10 -6.42
N TYR A 312 -10.25 -36.02 -6.15
CA TYR A 312 -9.84 -35.00 -7.12
C TYR A 312 -8.52 -35.33 -7.84
N GLY A 313 -8.06 -36.57 -7.79
CA GLY A 313 -6.77 -36.99 -8.32
C GLY A 313 -6.58 -36.85 -9.84
N GLN A 314 -7.66 -36.57 -10.58
CA GLN A 314 -7.65 -36.37 -12.04
C GLN A 314 -8.00 -34.92 -12.45
N ASN A 315 -8.33 -34.07 -11.49
CA ASN A 315 -8.72 -32.69 -11.74
C ASN A 315 -7.53 -31.82 -12.18
N ASN A 316 -7.80 -30.67 -12.78
CA ASN A 316 -6.81 -29.67 -13.11
C ASN A 316 -6.54 -28.78 -11.88
N TRP A 317 -5.42 -29.03 -11.22
CA TRP A 317 -5.02 -28.35 -9.99
C TRP A 317 -4.27 -27.03 -10.26
N GLY A 318 -4.78 -25.94 -9.69
CA GLY A 318 -4.10 -24.64 -9.63
C GLY A 318 -3.22 -24.54 -8.38
N LEU A 319 -1.90 -24.56 -8.60
CA LEU A 319 -0.88 -24.53 -7.58
C LEU A 319 0.05 -23.33 -7.76
N VAL A 320 0.50 -22.78 -6.64
CA VAL A 320 1.54 -21.74 -6.55
C VAL A 320 2.63 -22.17 -5.57
N ALA A 321 3.79 -21.50 -5.61
CA ALA A 321 4.92 -21.82 -4.73
C ALA A 321 4.58 -21.75 -3.24
N GLY A 322 3.69 -20.83 -2.86
CA GLY A 322 3.29 -20.59 -1.48
C GLY A 322 2.34 -21.62 -0.89
N ASP A 323 1.76 -22.53 -1.67
CA ASP A 323 0.70 -23.44 -1.17
C ASP A 323 1.19 -24.41 -0.09
N SER A 324 2.47 -24.81 -0.13
CA SER A 324 3.05 -25.83 0.75
C SER A 324 4.18 -25.30 1.63
N ASP A 325 4.84 -26.17 2.40
CA ASP A 325 5.84 -25.80 3.40
C ASP A 325 7.16 -25.28 2.83
N GLY A 326 7.52 -25.70 1.61
CA GLY A 326 8.81 -25.41 0.99
C GLY A 326 9.22 -23.93 0.94
N ASP A 327 8.29 -22.98 0.74
CA ASP A 327 8.67 -21.57 0.66
C ASP A 327 9.14 -20.99 2.00
N PHE A 328 8.37 -21.15 3.07
CA PHE A 328 8.76 -20.61 4.38
C PHE A 328 9.87 -21.44 5.05
N LEU A 329 9.99 -22.73 4.74
CA LEU A 329 11.14 -23.52 5.18
C LEU A 329 12.44 -23.00 4.55
N ARG A 330 12.42 -22.63 3.27
CA ARG A 330 13.55 -21.99 2.59
C ARG A 330 13.85 -20.62 3.20
N LEU A 331 12.82 -19.83 3.50
CA LEU A 331 12.95 -18.53 4.18
C LEU A 331 13.57 -18.66 5.57
N ALA A 332 13.08 -19.57 6.41
CA ALA A 332 13.62 -19.82 7.75
C ALA A 332 15.10 -20.22 7.69
N LYS A 333 15.42 -21.09 6.74
CA LYS A 333 16.80 -21.48 6.47
C LYS A 333 17.65 -20.26 6.09
N GLU A 334 17.20 -19.44 5.13
CA GLU A 334 17.89 -18.19 4.75
C GLU A 334 18.13 -17.27 5.95
N GLN A 335 17.12 -17.02 6.79
CA GLN A 335 17.24 -16.15 7.97
C GLN A 335 18.21 -16.70 9.02
N SER A 336 18.20 -18.02 9.25
CA SER A 336 19.11 -18.66 10.22
C SER A 336 20.59 -18.53 9.86
N TYR A 337 20.93 -18.44 8.57
CA TYR A 337 22.30 -18.15 8.14
C TYR A 337 22.72 -16.69 8.37
N PHE A 338 21.76 -15.75 8.38
CA PHE A 338 22.04 -14.32 8.54
C PHE A 338 22.11 -13.88 10.00
N SER A 339 21.32 -14.49 10.90
CA SER A 339 21.44 -14.23 12.35
C SER A 339 22.84 -14.60 12.88
N ALA A 340 23.48 -15.64 12.32
CA ALA A 340 24.85 -16.02 12.65
C ALA A 340 25.94 -15.03 12.17
N ILE A 341 25.59 -14.05 11.33
CA ILE A 341 26.52 -13.02 10.80
C ILE A 341 26.29 -11.67 11.49
N LYS A 342 25.10 -11.43 12.04
CA LYS A 342 24.69 -10.14 12.63
C LYS A 342 25.20 -9.88 14.04
N ASP A 343 25.70 -10.90 14.76
CA ASP A 343 26.29 -10.75 16.10
C ASP A 343 27.68 -10.05 16.12
N SER A 344 28.08 -9.39 15.04
CA SER A 344 29.40 -8.72 14.93
C SER A 344 29.35 -7.24 14.55
N SER A 345 28.17 -6.61 14.45
CA SER A 345 28.11 -5.18 14.13
C SER A 345 26.82 -4.50 14.58
N GLU A 346 26.79 -3.98 15.81
CA GLU A 346 25.85 -2.93 16.19
C GLU A 346 26.40 -2.14 17.39
N GLU A 347 27.12 -1.04 17.12
CA GLU A 347 27.28 0.07 18.06
C GLU A 347 27.77 1.32 17.29
N ILE A 348 26.84 2.20 16.86
CA ILE A 348 27.18 3.59 16.55
C ILE A 348 26.12 4.51 17.16
N ASN A 349 26.59 5.21 18.20
CA ASN A 349 26.03 6.32 18.94
C ASN A 349 25.26 7.37 18.12
N LYS A 350 24.21 7.94 18.73
CA LYS A 350 23.81 9.33 18.51
C LYS A 350 23.60 10.04 19.84
N ALA A 351 24.49 10.99 20.10
CA ALA A 351 24.46 11.91 21.22
C ALA A 351 23.29 12.90 21.10
N PHE A 352 22.63 13.14 22.23
CA PHE A 352 21.67 14.21 22.41
C PHE A 352 22.41 15.55 22.58
N ILE A 353 21.99 16.57 21.84
CA ILE A 353 22.44 17.97 22.03
C ILE A 353 21.26 18.75 22.62
N ALA A 354 21.51 19.51 23.68
CA ALA A 354 20.54 20.37 24.34
C ALA A 354 20.27 21.66 23.52
N PRO A 355 19.04 22.20 23.48
CA PRO A 355 18.72 23.37 22.68
C PRO A 355 18.97 24.68 23.44
N SER A 356 19.87 25.52 22.93
CA SER A 356 19.81 26.97 23.17
C SER A 356 20.48 27.76 22.05
N LYS A 357 19.63 28.31 21.18
CA LYS A 357 19.64 29.67 20.60
C LYS A 357 18.93 29.61 19.25
N LEU A 358 17.80 30.29 19.17
CA LEU A 358 17.02 30.51 17.95
C LEU A 358 17.73 31.52 17.02
N ASP A 359 19.06 31.41 16.90
CA ASP A 359 19.89 32.24 16.03
C ASP A 359 20.00 31.58 14.66
N GLY A 360 19.15 31.99 13.73
CA GLY A 360 19.26 31.63 12.32
C GLY A 360 20.32 32.46 11.59
N GLU A 361 20.83 31.94 10.47
CA GLU A 361 21.74 32.66 9.57
C GLU A 361 21.00 33.79 8.86
N LEU A 362 21.42 35.04 9.04
CA LEU A 362 20.88 36.18 8.29
C LEU A 362 21.21 36.03 6.79
N ILE A 363 20.17 35.88 5.95
CA ILE A 363 20.32 35.67 4.51
C ILE A 363 19.83 36.85 3.65
N PHE A 364 19.04 37.76 4.22
CA PHE A 364 18.52 38.92 3.50
C PHE A 364 18.02 40.00 4.46
N HIS A 365 18.39 41.25 4.21
CA HIS A 365 17.79 42.43 4.83
C HIS A 365 16.89 43.12 3.79
N SER A 366 15.64 43.32 4.15
CA SER A 366 14.63 43.86 3.27
C SER A 366 14.62 45.39 3.27
N PRO A 367 14.36 46.06 2.13
CA PRO A 367 14.13 47.51 2.09
C PRO A 367 13.00 47.98 3.03
N GLU A 368 12.06 47.09 3.34
CA GLU A 368 10.99 47.33 4.31
C GLU A 368 11.42 47.23 5.79
N GLY A 369 12.70 46.97 6.09
CA GLY A 369 13.24 46.93 7.45
C GLY A 369 13.11 45.57 8.16
N PHE A 370 12.98 44.48 7.39
CA PHE A 370 12.85 43.12 7.93
C PHE A 370 14.09 42.27 7.66
N ASP A 371 14.46 41.45 8.64
CA ASP A 371 15.58 40.50 8.55
C ASP A 371 15.06 39.08 8.33
N TYR A 372 15.59 38.41 7.30
CA TYR A 372 15.27 37.02 7.00
C TYR A 372 16.41 36.14 7.52
N LYS A 373 16.11 35.32 8.53
CA LYS A 373 17.06 34.37 9.12
C LYS A 373 16.67 32.94 8.74
N ARG A 374 17.60 32.17 8.16
CA ARG A 374 17.41 30.74 7.88
C ARG A 374 17.78 29.93 9.13
N ILE A 375 16.88 29.06 9.57
CA ILE A 375 17.10 28.21 10.73
C ILE A 375 17.58 26.81 10.34
N SER A 376 18.18 26.10 11.31
CA SER A 376 18.50 24.68 11.16
C SER A 376 17.26 23.81 11.36
N GLU A 377 17.37 22.54 10.93
CA GLU A 377 16.31 21.55 11.10
C GLU A 377 16.10 21.22 12.59
N GLU A 378 17.18 21.20 13.39
CA GLU A 378 17.11 20.98 14.84
C GLU A 378 16.31 22.09 15.53
N ALA A 379 16.60 23.35 15.19
CA ALA A 379 15.89 24.50 15.76
C ALA A 379 14.40 24.46 15.40
N PHE A 380 14.06 24.07 14.17
CA PHE A 380 12.68 23.93 13.72
C PHE A 380 11.86 22.94 14.57
N TYR A 381 12.47 21.85 15.05
CA TYR A 381 11.76 20.91 15.91
C TYR A 381 11.49 21.43 17.33
N SER A 382 12.13 22.53 17.75
CA SER A 382 11.84 23.21 19.02
C SER A 382 10.86 24.39 18.93
N MET A 383 10.26 24.62 17.75
CA MET A 383 9.49 25.84 17.47
C MET A 383 7.98 25.75 17.73
N GLU A 384 7.45 24.62 18.20
CA GLU A 384 6.00 24.39 18.32
C GLU A 384 5.25 25.55 18.99
N LEU A 385 5.66 25.96 20.19
CA LEU A 385 4.99 27.05 20.93
C LEU A 385 5.02 28.40 20.19
N LEU A 386 6.18 28.74 19.62
CA LEU A 386 6.38 30.01 18.90
C LEU A 386 5.55 30.03 17.61
N TRP A 387 5.50 28.89 16.93
CA TRP A 387 4.73 28.69 15.73
C TRP A 387 3.24 28.84 15.99
N ASP A 388 2.74 28.22 17.06
CA ASP A 388 1.34 28.29 17.47
C ASP A 388 0.93 29.72 17.87
N GLU A 389 1.81 30.44 18.58
CA GLU A 389 1.58 31.85 18.92
C GLU A 389 1.42 32.72 17.66
N LEU A 390 2.31 32.52 16.67
CA LEU A 390 2.24 33.29 15.43
C LEU A 390 1.02 32.90 14.59
N ILE A 391 0.69 31.60 14.51
CA ILE A 391 -0.52 31.11 13.84
C ILE A 391 -1.76 31.81 14.41
N ALA A 392 -1.89 31.88 15.73
CA ALA A 392 -3.02 32.53 16.40
C ALA A 392 -3.16 34.02 16.06
N LYS A 393 -2.06 34.69 15.67
CA LYS A 393 -2.03 36.11 15.28
C LYS A 393 -1.94 36.32 13.76
N SER A 394 -2.11 35.26 12.96
CA SER A 394 -2.00 35.28 11.49
C SER A 394 -3.33 34.96 10.80
N ASP A 395 -3.34 35.01 9.47
CA ASP A 395 -4.41 34.47 8.62
C ASP A 395 -4.06 33.10 8.02
N ALA A 396 -2.94 32.49 8.45
CA ALA A 396 -2.55 31.19 7.95
C ALA A 396 -3.52 30.11 8.45
N ASN A 397 -3.78 29.09 7.63
CA ASN A 397 -4.71 28.05 7.99
C ASN A 397 -4.20 27.23 9.19
N PRO A 398 -4.99 27.10 10.27
CA PRO A 398 -4.53 26.49 11.51
C PRO A 398 -4.39 24.96 11.43
N LEU A 399 -4.88 24.30 10.38
CA LEU A 399 -4.63 22.88 10.15
C LEU A 399 -3.36 22.71 9.30
N PHE A 400 -3.40 23.18 8.06
CA PHE A 400 -2.36 22.91 7.05
C PHE A 400 -1.06 23.66 7.28
N MET A 401 -1.11 24.78 8.00
CA MET A 401 0.07 25.55 8.40
C MET A 401 0.43 25.35 9.88
N SER A 402 -0.21 24.42 10.59
CA SER A 402 0.20 24.07 11.96
C SER A 402 1.61 23.49 12.01
N TRP A 403 2.30 23.66 13.13
CA TRP A 403 3.61 23.04 13.31
C TRP A 403 3.52 21.51 13.22
N GLN A 404 2.50 20.90 13.82
CA GLN A 404 2.32 19.45 13.83
C GLN A 404 2.16 18.89 12.41
N TRP A 405 1.43 19.58 11.53
CA TRP A 405 1.26 19.19 10.13
C TRP A 405 2.57 19.35 9.33
N ILE A 406 3.19 20.52 9.41
CA ILE A 406 4.41 20.86 8.67
C ILE A 406 5.59 19.99 9.12
N ALA A 407 5.78 19.79 10.42
CA ALA A 407 6.83 18.95 10.98
C ALA A 407 6.63 17.47 10.64
N SER A 408 5.40 16.96 10.71
CA SER A 408 5.08 15.57 10.30
C SER A 408 5.36 15.36 8.81
N TRP A 409 5.05 16.35 7.97
CA TRP A 409 5.30 16.27 6.53
C TRP A 409 6.80 16.24 6.26
N TRP A 410 7.56 17.13 6.91
CA TRP A 410 9.01 17.19 6.75
C TRP A 410 9.68 15.89 7.19
N ARG A 411 9.30 15.34 8.36
CA ARG A 411 9.80 14.03 8.85
C ARG A 411 9.59 12.91 7.84
N GLN A 412 8.44 12.89 7.18
CA GLN A 412 8.07 11.81 6.29
C GLN A 412 8.72 11.89 4.91
N TRP A 413 8.80 13.08 4.31
CA TRP A 413 9.21 13.26 2.91
C TRP A 413 10.52 14.03 2.71
N GLY A 414 11.01 14.78 3.69
CA GLY A 414 12.24 15.58 3.58
C GLY A 414 13.42 14.73 3.08
N ASN A 415 13.76 13.68 3.84
CA ASN A 415 14.81 12.74 3.46
C ASN A 415 14.41 11.83 2.29
N ALA A 416 13.17 11.31 2.29
CA ALA A 416 12.70 10.37 1.27
C ALA A 416 12.74 10.94 -0.15
N LEU A 417 12.60 12.27 -0.29
CA LEU A 417 12.69 12.99 -1.56
C LEU A 417 14.02 13.74 -1.74
N SER A 418 14.99 13.54 -0.83
CA SER A 418 16.30 14.23 -0.84
C SER A 418 16.17 15.76 -0.93
N LEU A 419 15.23 16.32 -0.15
CA LEU A 419 14.99 17.75 -0.07
C LEU A 419 15.97 18.40 0.89
N LYS A 420 16.36 19.65 0.62
CA LYS A 420 17.17 20.45 1.52
C LYS A 420 16.27 21.33 2.38
N PHE A 421 16.41 21.24 3.70
CA PHE A 421 15.69 22.10 4.64
C PHE A 421 15.99 23.59 4.39
N HIS A 422 14.95 24.44 4.36
CA HIS A 422 15.10 25.88 4.08
C HIS A 422 13.99 26.73 4.72
N VAL A 423 13.73 26.57 6.02
CA VAL A 423 12.73 27.41 6.72
C VAL A 423 13.31 28.77 7.07
N LEU A 424 12.52 29.83 6.84
CA LEU A 424 12.90 31.22 7.10
C LEU A 424 12.04 31.82 8.21
N LEU A 425 12.69 32.55 9.11
CA LEU A 425 12.05 33.44 10.06
C LEU A 425 12.24 34.88 9.60
N VAL A 426 11.18 35.68 9.68
CA VAL A 426 11.18 37.10 9.34
C VAL A 426 11.08 37.88 10.62
N PHE A 427 12.08 38.72 10.87
CA PHE A 427 12.20 39.55 12.05
C PHE A 427 11.94 41.02 11.69
N GLU A 428 11.25 41.71 12.58
CA GLU A 428 11.33 43.15 12.68
C GLU A 428 12.08 43.44 13.99
N GLN A 429 13.30 43.98 13.87
CA GLN A 429 14.24 44.07 15.01
C GLN A 429 14.46 42.66 15.61
N GLU A 430 14.00 42.41 16.84
CA GLU A 430 14.12 41.13 17.54
C GLU A 430 12.81 40.33 17.60
N ILE A 431 11.73 40.83 17.00
CA ILE A 431 10.40 40.20 17.05
C ILE A 431 10.16 39.40 15.78
N ILE A 432 9.77 38.13 15.93
CA ILE A 432 9.35 37.30 14.80
C ILE A 432 7.96 37.75 14.35
N VAL A 433 7.91 38.25 13.12
CA VAL A 433 6.68 38.72 12.46
C VAL A 433 6.25 37.81 11.31
N GLY A 434 7.08 36.83 10.95
CA GLY A 434 6.77 35.88 9.89
C GLY A 434 7.54 34.56 9.93
N ILE A 435 6.92 33.50 9.45
CA ILE A 435 7.56 32.20 9.17
C ILE A 435 7.25 31.81 7.72
N ILE A 436 8.28 31.37 7.00
CA ILE A 436 8.15 30.89 5.62
C ILE A 436 8.72 29.46 5.56
N PRO A 437 7.86 28.44 5.56
CA PRO A 437 8.29 27.05 5.68
C PRO A 437 8.73 26.49 4.33
N PHE A 438 9.82 27.00 3.74
CA PHE A 438 10.32 26.45 2.50
C PHE A 438 11.18 25.20 2.71
N TYR A 439 11.27 24.40 1.65
CA TYR A 439 12.39 23.52 1.37
C TYR A 439 12.96 23.85 -0.01
N GLN A 440 14.21 23.44 -0.24
CA GLN A 440 14.93 23.65 -1.48
C GLN A 440 15.23 22.31 -2.17
N TYR A 441 15.19 22.28 -3.49
CA TYR A 441 15.76 21.19 -4.30
C TYR A 441 16.29 21.73 -5.63
N LYS A 442 17.15 20.95 -6.29
CA LYS A 442 17.64 21.27 -7.63
C LYS A 442 16.92 20.43 -8.67
N LYS A 443 16.49 21.06 -9.76
CA LYS A 443 15.93 20.36 -10.92
C LYS A 443 16.52 20.95 -12.20
N ARG A 444 17.39 20.16 -12.85
CA ARG A 444 18.27 20.64 -13.92
C ARG A 444 19.12 21.80 -13.39
N PHE A 445 19.15 22.93 -14.09
CA PHE A 445 19.90 24.14 -13.72
C PHE A 445 19.14 25.11 -12.79
N LEU A 446 17.91 24.77 -12.36
CA LEU A 446 17.08 25.64 -11.53
C LEU A 446 17.15 25.25 -10.05
N ASN A 447 17.36 26.27 -9.21
CA ASN A 447 17.11 26.20 -7.77
C ASN A 447 15.62 26.38 -7.54
N LYS A 448 14.97 25.39 -6.92
CA LYS A 448 13.53 25.42 -6.67
C LYS A 448 13.26 25.43 -5.18
N TYR A 449 12.32 26.26 -4.79
CA TYR A 449 11.80 26.36 -3.44
C TYR A 449 10.31 26.07 -3.47
N GLN A 450 9.80 25.27 -2.53
CA GLN A 450 8.36 25.15 -2.30
C GLN A 450 8.09 25.11 -0.81
N MET A 451 6.84 25.38 -0.46
CA MET A 451 6.38 25.25 0.92
C MET A 451 6.30 23.79 1.33
N ILE A 452 6.82 23.50 2.52
CA ILE A 452 6.59 22.25 3.24
C ILE A 452 5.07 22.05 3.36
N GLY A 453 4.62 20.81 3.15
CA GLY A 453 3.20 20.48 3.02
C GLY A 453 2.80 20.10 1.59
N ASN A 454 3.62 20.39 0.58
CA ASN A 454 3.39 19.98 -0.81
C ASN A 454 4.69 19.66 -1.56
N ALA A 455 4.66 18.65 -2.44
CA ALA A 455 5.76 18.29 -3.36
C ALA A 455 5.34 18.41 -4.83
N TRP A 456 4.76 19.55 -5.21
CA TRP A 456 4.18 19.73 -6.53
C TRP A 456 5.20 19.51 -7.66
N GLY A 457 4.85 18.63 -8.60
CA GLY A 457 5.69 18.27 -9.74
C GLY A 457 6.95 17.47 -9.38
N LEU A 458 7.05 16.97 -8.14
CA LEU A 458 8.11 16.08 -7.66
C LEU A 458 7.59 14.68 -7.33
N SER A 459 6.66 14.57 -6.38
CA SER A 459 6.14 13.30 -5.88
C SER A 459 4.69 13.47 -5.41
N PRO A 460 3.83 12.43 -5.50
CA PRO A 460 2.59 12.43 -4.75
C PRO A 460 2.93 12.43 -3.24
N THR A 461 2.51 13.45 -2.51
CA THR A 461 2.57 13.54 -1.05
C THR A 461 1.17 13.83 -0.53
N VAL A 462 0.97 13.79 0.79
CA VAL A 462 -0.23 14.41 1.38
C VAL A 462 -0.24 15.88 0.94
N ARG A 463 -1.37 16.30 0.39
CA ARG A 463 -1.61 17.65 -0.10
C ARG A 463 -1.99 18.54 1.07
N SER A 464 -1.45 19.75 1.08
CA SER A 464 -1.88 20.80 2.00
C SER A 464 -2.60 21.87 1.20
N GLU A 465 -3.88 22.08 1.47
CA GLU A 465 -4.64 23.21 0.97
C GLU A 465 -4.41 24.46 1.85
N TYR A 466 -4.83 25.64 1.38
CA TYR A 466 -4.70 26.90 2.12
C TYR A 466 -3.26 27.24 2.53
N THR A 467 -2.27 26.90 1.70
CA THR A 467 -0.89 27.22 2.08
C THR A 467 -0.63 28.71 2.01
N SER A 468 0.19 29.20 2.94
CA SER A 468 0.66 30.58 2.95
C SER A 468 1.91 30.73 3.84
N PRO A 469 2.76 31.73 3.60
CA PRO A 469 3.61 32.25 4.66
C PRO A 469 2.76 32.58 5.90
N ILE A 470 3.29 32.28 7.07
CA ILE A 470 2.63 32.59 8.34
C ILE A 470 3.08 33.98 8.73
N PHE A 471 2.31 34.99 8.34
CA PHE A 471 2.62 36.40 8.58
C PHE A 471 1.67 36.98 9.62
N LEU A 472 2.21 37.86 10.47
CA LEU A 472 1.40 38.62 11.40
C LEU A 472 0.32 39.41 10.65
N ARG A 473 -0.96 39.21 11.01
CA ARG A 473 -2.12 39.69 10.25
C ARG A 473 -2.06 41.17 9.92
N ASN A 474 -1.75 42.00 10.91
CA ASN A 474 -1.68 43.46 10.78
C ASN A 474 -0.48 43.95 9.95
N LYS A 475 0.44 43.07 9.53
CA LYS A 475 1.62 43.40 8.72
C LYS A 475 1.70 42.62 7.40
N ALA A 476 0.68 41.82 7.08
CA ALA A 476 0.72 40.88 5.97
C ALA A 476 1.11 41.53 4.64
N ASP A 477 0.52 42.68 4.29
CA ASP A 477 0.79 43.35 3.01
C ASP A 477 2.25 43.80 2.87
N VAL A 478 2.82 44.37 3.93
CA VAL A 478 4.23 44.82 3.94
C VAL A 478 5.18 43.62 3.93
N LEU A 479 4.82 42.53 4.62
CA LEU A 479 5.59 41.28 4.62
C LEU A 479 5.57 40.58 3.25
N TYR A 480 4.46 40.61 2.52
CA TYR A 480 4.41 40.12 1.14
C TYR A 480 5.23 40.99 0.19
N LYS A 481 5.26 42.31 0.39
CA LYS A 481 6.14 43.22 -0.36
C LYS A 481 7.62 42.91 -0.08
N SER A 482 7.96 42.66 1.18
CA SER A 482 9.28 42.23 1.59
C SER A 482 9.67 40.86 1.01
N LEU A 483 8.74 39.90 0.98
CA LEU A 483 8.95 38.59 0.35
C LEU A 483 9.16 38.70 -1.17
N HIS A 484 8.46 39.63 -1.82
CA HIS A 484 8.70 39.96 -3.22
C HIS A 484 10.16 40.45 -3.40
N ALA A 485 10.63 41.39 -2.58
CA ALA A 485 12.01 41.86 -2.62
C ALA A 485 13.02 40.71 -2.42
N TYR A 486 12.76 39.84 -1.42
CA TYR A 486 13.57 38.65 -1.16
C TYR A 486 13.67 37.74 -2.40
N ILE A 487 12.54 37.42 -3.05
CA ILE A 487 12.50 36.54 -4.24
C ILE A 487 13.30 37.14 -5.40
N LYS A 488 13.22 38.45 -5.62
CA LYS A 488 14.00 39.14 -6.68
C LYS A 488 15.51 39.14 -6.40
N ALA A 489 15.90 39.23 -5.13
CA ALA A 489 17.31 39.23 -4.73
C ALA A 489 17.99 37.86 -4.87
N GLN A 490 17.23 36.78 -5.08
CA GLN A 490 17.78 35.44 -5.23
C GLN A 490 18.52 35.26 -6.57
N ALA A 491 19.39 34.25 -6.61
CA ALA A 491 20.11 33.88 -7.83
C ALA A 491 19.17 33.80 -9.03
N PHE A 492 19.64 34.27 -10.19
CA PHE A 492 18.81 34.43 -11.41
C PHE A 492 18.10 33.15 -11.83
N ASN A 493 18.65 31.98 -11.49
CA ASN A 493 18.12 30.64 -11.80
C ASN A 493 17.20 30.07 -10.71
N SER A 494 16.58 30.93 -9.89
CA SER A 494 15.71 30.52 -8.79
C SER A 494 14.23 30.62 -9.14
N SER A 495 13.42 29.71 -8.60
CA SER A 495 11.96 29.79 -8.67
C SER A 495 11.29 29.25 -7.42
N PHE A 496 10.14 29.83 -7.07
CA PHE A 496 9.40 29.58 -5.85
C PHE A 496 8.00 29.12 -6.21
N ILE A 497 7.60 27.92 -5.76
CA ILE A 497 6.28 27.35 -6.04
C ILE A 497 5.45 27.43 -4.77
N PHE A 498 4.31 28.11 -4.91
CA PHE A 498 3.30 28.25 -3.88
C PHE A 498 2.09 27.45 -4.37
N SER A 499 1.85 26.31 -3.72
CA SER A 499 0.81 25.35 -4.11
C SER A 499 -0.42 25.51 -3.24
N ASP A 500 -1.59 25.56 -3.86
CA ASP A 500 -2.88 25.59 -3.18
C ASP A 500 -3.06 26.82 -2.26
N ILE A 501 -2.63 27.98 -2.76
CA ILE A 501 -2.85 29.29 -2.13
C ILE A 501 -4.20 29.87 -2.56
N LEU A 502 -4.78 30.78 -1.77
CA LEU A 502 -6.09 31.38 -2.06
C LEU A 502 -6.07 32.51 -3.11
N LYS A 503 -4.96 33.22 -3.23
CA LYS A 503 -4.82 34.35 -4.16
C LYS A 503 -3.37 34.61 -4.53
N ASN A 504 -3.14 35.29 -5.65
CA ASN A 504 -1.83 35.81 -6.00
C ASN A 504 -1.52 37.06 -5.14
N ALA A 505 -0.79 36.87 -4.04
CA ALA A 505 -0.39 37.96 -3.14
C ALA A 505 0.78 38.82 -3.67
N MET A 506 1.44 38.41 -4.76
CA MET A 506 2.57 39.13 -5.36
C MET A 506 2.39 39.31 -6.89
N PRO A 507 1.32 40.01 -7.33
CA PRO A 507 0.92 40.05 -8.74
C PRO A 507 1.94 40.75 -9.66
N THR A 508 2.80 41.60 -9.10
CA THR A 508 3.84 42.34 -9.85
C THR A 508 5.10 41.51 -10.09
N LEU A 509 5.25 40.37 -9.42
CA LEU A 509 6.38 39.47 -9.67
C LEU A 509 6.07 38.55 -10.86
N SER A 510 7.09 38.30 -11.68
CA SER A 510 7.01 37.36 -12.80
C SER A 510 6.57 35.97 -12.32
N CYS A 511 5.37 35.56 -12.70
CA CYS A 511 4.76 34.30 -12.27
C CYS A 511 4.24 33.44 -13.43
N TRP A 512 4.01 32.16 -13.14
CA TRP A 512 3.35 31.19 -14.00
C TRP A 512 2.29 30.43 -13.19
N GLU A 513 1.06 30.38 -13.69
CA GLU A 513 -0.03 29.60 -13.10
C GLU A 513 -0.01 28.18 -13.65
N HIS A 514 0.14 27.19 -12.77
CA HIS A 514 0.15 25.78 -13.16
C HIS A 514 -1.23 25.16 -13.16
N ARG A 515 -2.08 25.54 -12.19
CA ARG A 515 -3.36 24.91 -11.91
C ARG A 515 -4.22 25.83 -11.05
N ILE A 516 -5.53 25.77 -11.28
CA ILE A 516 -6.58 26.23 -10.38
C ILE A 516 -7.45 25.02 -10.06
N ASP A 517 -7.62 24.73 -8.77
CA ASP A 517 -8.63 23.77 -8.29
C ASP A 517 -9.73 24.51 -7.53
N VAL A 518 -10.87 23.84 -7.35
CA VAL A 518 -12.02 24.35 -6.59
C VAL A 518 -12.33 23.39 -5.46
N GLY A 519 -12.58 23.95 -4.27
CA GLY A 519 -13.22 23.29 -3.13
C GLY A 519 -14.51 24.01 -2.74
N TYR A 520 -15.23 23.46 -1.76
CA TYR A 520 -16.50 24.04 -1.31
C TYR A 520 -16.55 24.06 0.21
N LYS A 521 -16.96 25.18 0.79
CA LYS A 521 -17.11 25.37 2.23
C LYS A 521 -18.56 25.70 2.56
N ILE A 522 -19.21 24.85 3.33
CA ILE A 522 -20.58 25.08 3.81
C ILE A 522 -20.53 25.84 5.13
N SER A 523 -21.35 26.88 5.29
CA SER A 523 -21.69 27.42 6.61
C SER A 523 -22.67 26.47 7.30
N VAL A 524 -22.33 26.01 8.51
CA VAL A 524 -23.22 25.17 9.34
C VAL A 524 -23.84 25.94 10.50
N ASN A 525 -23.83 27.27 10.41
CA ASN A 525 -24.57 28.15 11.30
C ASN A 525 -26.08 28.11 10.98
N GLY A 526 -26.92 28.25 12.00
CA GLY A 526 -28.38 28.33 11.85
C GLY A 526 -29.07 26.96 11.97
N ASP A 527 -30.32 26.89 11.47
CA ASP A 527 -31.14 25.68 11.57
C ASP A 527 -30.84 24.67 10.45
N PHE A 528 -30.77 23.40 10.82
CA PHE A 528 -30.50 22.32 9.88
C PHE A 528 -31.64 22.10 8.87
N ASN A 529 -32.90 22.34 9.23
CA ASN A 529 -34.03 22.16 8.32
C ASN A 529 -34.02 23.23 7.23
N ASP A 530 -33.67 24.47 7.56
CA ASP A 530 -33.50 25.54 6.58
C ASP A 530 -32.41 25.17 5.56
N TYR A 531 -31.28 24.64 6.04
CA TYR A 531 -30.23 24.09 5.17
C TYR A 531 -30.77 22.98 4.27
N LEU A 532 -31.51 22.00 4.81
CA LEU A 532 -32.11 20.93 4.02
C LEU A 532 -33.04 21.48 2.92
N LEU A 533 -33.86 22.49 3.22
CA LEU A 533 -34.76 23.11 2.25
C LEU A 533 -34.00 23.79 1.09
N SER A 534 -32.82 24.35 1.37
CA SER A 534 -31.95 24.97 0.35
C SER A 534 -31.34 23.98 -0.66
N LEU A 535 -31.24 22.70 -0.30
CA LEU A 535 -30.62 21.68 -1.15
C LEU A 535 -31.50 21.29 -2.35
N GLY A 536 -30.89 20.80 -3.42
CA GLY A 536 -31.65 20.19 -4.53
C GLY A 536 -32.36 18.91 -4.10
N ARG A 537 -33.54 18.60 -4.70
CA ARG A 537 -34.34 17.38 -4.42
C ARG A 537 -33.49 16.10 -4.45
N MET A 538 -32.60 15.98 -5.44
CA MET A 538 -31.74 14.80 -5.58
C MET A 538 -30.62 14.74 -4.55
N THR A 539 -30.07 15.89 -4.14
CA THR A 539 -29.09 15.95 -3.05
C THR A 539 -29.72 15.52 -1.74
N ARG A 540 -30.89 16.09 -1.38
CA ARG A 540 -31.66 15.67 -0.20
C ARG A 540 -31.93 14.17 -0.21
N LEU A 541 -32.38 13.65 -1.34
CA LEU A 541 -32.67 12.23 -1.50
C LEU A 541 -31.44 11.37 -1.20
N LYS A 542 -30.30 11.66 -1.83
CA LYS A 542 -29.08 10.83 -1.71
C LYS A 542 -28.36 11.00 -0.37
N ALA A 543 -28.28 12.22 0.15
CA ALA A 543 -27.52 12.53 1.36
C ALA A 543 -28.28 12.25 2.66
N PHE A 544 -29.61 12.38 2.65
CA PHE A 544 -30.42 12.29 3.87
C PHE A 544 -31.54 11.27 3.77
N ASN A 545 -32.44 11.38 2.78
CA ASN A 545 -33.68 10.58 2.80
C ASN A 545 -33.46 9.08 2.53
N ARG A 546 -32.41 8.71 1.78
CA ARG A 546 -32.04 7.30 1.55
C ARG A 546 -31.57 6.57 2.82
N ARG A 547 -31.39 7.28 3.93
CA ARG A 547 -31.13 6.70 5.25
C ARG A 547 -32.28 5.78 5.68
N MET A 548 -33.53 6.24 5.54
CA MET A 548 -34.71 5.44 5.91
C MET A 548 -34.84 4.17 5.07
N TYR A 549 -34.59 4.27 3.75
CA TYR A 549 -34.54 3.09 2.88
C TYR A 549 -33.53 2.05 3.39
N LEU A 550 -32.33 2.50 3.78
CA LEU A 550 -31.30 1.59 4.29
C LEU A 550 -31.76 0.91 5.58
N ILE A 551 -32.37 1.64 6.51
CA ILE A 551 -32.89 1.11 7.79
C ILE A 551 -34.04 0.12 7.57
N GLU A 552 -34.92 0.37 6.60
CA GLU A 552 -36.07 -0.50 6.30
C GLU A 552 -35.67 -1.80 5.59
N HIS A 553 -34.56 -1.81 4.85
CA HIS A 553 -34.17 -2.94 3.99
C HIS A 553 -33.04 -3.80 4.58
N TYR A 554 -32.33 -3.31 5.62
CA TYR A 554 -31.22 -4.02 6.23
C TYR A 554 -31.43 -4.16 7.75
N PRO A 555 -31.19 -5.36 8.32
CA PRO A 555 -31.35 -5.63 9.75
C PRO A 555 -30.63 -4.66 10.70
N SER A 556 -29.42 -4.22 10.35
CA SER A 556 -28.68 -3.22 11.15
C SER A 556 -28.02 -2.18 10.25
N VAL A 557 -28.19 -0.91 10.63
CA VAL A 557 -27.49 0.25 10.05
C VAL A 557 -26.95 1.10 11.19
N GLU A 558 -25.63 1.26 11.24
CA GLU A 558 -24.96 1.97 12.33
C GLU A 558 -23.99 3.01 11.79
N PHE A 559 -24.11 4.24 12.27
CA PHE A 559 -23.08 5.26 12.12
C PHE A 559 -22.22 5.28 13.40
N GLN A 560 -20.92 5.01 13.25
CA GLN A 560 -20.01 4.80 14.37
C GLN A 560 -18.85 5.79 14.31
N TRP A 561 -18.66 6.57 15.38
CA TRP A 561 -17.42 7.31 15.63
C TRP A 561 -16.35 6.37 16.18
N LEU A 562 -15.09 6.58 15.78
CA LEU A 562 -13.97 5.76 16.22
C LEU A 562 -13.16 6.45 17.32
N ILE A 563 -12.76 5.65 18.30
CA ILE A 563 -11.76 6.05 19.29
C ILE A 563 -10.39 5.82 18.67
N ILE A 564 -9.50 6.81 18.81
CA ILE A 564 -8.16 6.75 18.23
C ILE A 564 -7.26 5.90 19.12
N THR A 565 -6.82 4.77 18.56
CA THR A 565 -5.76 3.93 19.10
C THR A 565 -4.85 3.52 17.94
N ARG A 566 -3.67 2.96 18.23
CA ARG A 566 -2.78 2.49 17.16
C ARG A 566 -3.47 1.45 16.28
N GLU A 567 -4.17 0.51 16.90
CA GLU A 567 -4.91 -0.57 16.24
C GLU A 567 -6.08 -0.03 15.41
N SER A 568 -6.91 0.86 15.98
CA SER A 568 -8.07 1.39 15.26
C SER A 568 -7.67 2.22 14.04
N LEU A 569 -6.51 2.90 14.10
CA LEU A 569 -5.96 3.63 12.95
C LEU A 569 -5.44 2.69 11.87
N ASP A 570 -4.79 1.57 12.23
CA ASP A 570 -4.37 0.55 11.26
C ASP A 570 -5.58 -0.01 10.50
N ASP A 571 -6.63 -0.38 11.23
CA ASP A 571 -7.88 -0.85 10.64
C ASP A 571 -8.55 0.23 9.78
N PHE A 572 -8.58 1.48 10.25
CA PHE A 572 -9.17 2.59 9.53
C PHE A 572 -8.50 2.87 8.20
N PHE A 573 -7.18 3.02 8.19
CA PHE A 573 -6.46 3.28 6.94
C PHE A 573 -6.47 2.07 6.01
N ASN A 574 -6.46 0.83 6.53
CA ASN A 574 -6.63 -0.36 5.70
C ASN A 574 -8.02 -0.39 5.03
N ASN A 575 -9.10 -0.19 5.78
CA ASN A 575 -10.45 -0.16 5.23
C ASN A 575 -10.64 1.00 4.25
N LEU A 576 -10.17 2.20 4.59
CA LEU A 576 -10.26 3.38 3.73
C LEU A 576 -9.53 3.14 2.40
N ASN A 577 -8.26 2.71 2.45
CA ASN A 577 -7.52 2.39 1.23
C ASN A 577 -8.15 1.23 0.47
N SER A 578 -8.70 0.23 1.15
CA SER A 578 -9.39 -0.91 0.50
C SER A 578 -10.58 -0.46 -0.36
N PHE A 579 -11.37 0.50 0.11
CA PHE A 579 -12.42 1.09 -0.70
C PHE A 579 -11.87 1.81 -1.94
N HIS A 580 -10.73 2.48 -1.80
CA HIS A 580 -10.06 3.12 -2.93
C HIS A 580 -9.44 2.12 -3.91
N LEU A 581 -8.86 1.02 -3.42
CA LEU A 581 -8.38 -0.07 -4.27
C LEU A 581 -9.52 -0.63 -5.13
N LEU A 582 -10.66 -0.95 -4.51
CA LEU A 582 -11.85 -1.47 -5.22
C LEU A 582 -12.43 -0.49 -6.24
N ARG A 583 -12.33 0.82 -5.99
CA ARG A 583 -12.99 1.83 -6.82
C ARG A 583 -12.09 2.46 -7.88
N TRP A 584 -10.84 2.72 -7.53
CA TRP A 584 -9.87 3.48 -8.31
C TRP A 584 -8.67 2.66 -8.77
N GLY A 585 -8.49 1.44 -8.22
CA GLY A 585 -7.40 0.55 -8.58
C GLY A 585 -6.06 0.95 -7.97
N LYS A 586 -6.06 1.86 -6.99
CA LYS A 586 -4.91 2.32 -6.22
C LYS A 586 -5.36 2.83 -4.85
N PRO A 587 -4.50 2.83 -3.81
CA PRO A 587 -4.85 3.37 -2.51
C PRO A 587 -5.02 4.90 -2.57
N CYS A 588 -5.73 5.49 -1.61
CA CYS A 588 -5.77 6.95 -1.46
C CYS A 588 -4.54 7.49 -0.75
N PHE A 589 -3.98 6.70 0.16
CA PHE A 589 -2.76 7.01 0.90
C PHE A 589 -1.76 5.87 0.71
N ASP A 590 -0.57 6.20 0.23
CA ASP A 590 0.55 5.26 0.23
C ASP A 590 1.11 5.04 1.64
N LYS A 591 2.13 4.20 1.79
CA LYS A 591 2.78 3.91 3.08
C LYS A 591 3.26 5.18 3.80
N PHE A 592 3.84 6.13 3.07
CA PHE A 592 4.36 7.37 3.63
C PHE A 592 3.19 8.24 4.14
N ALA A 593 2.13 8.37 3.37
CA ALA A 593 0.93 9.12 3.74
C ALA A 593 0.19 8.50 4.93
N VAL A 594 0.07 7.17 5.00
CA VAL A 594 -0.51 6.48 6.16
C VAL A 594 0.35 6.73 7.41
N ASN A 595 1.68 6.61 7.31
CA ASN A 595 2.57 6.88 8.43
C ASN A 595 2.51 8.33 8.91
N PHE A 596 2.45 9.28 7.97
CA PHE A 596 2.22 10.69 8.26
C PHE A 596 0.93 10.88 9.07
N HIS A 597 -0.19 10.35 8.59
CA HIS A 597 -1.47 10.54 9.28
C HIS A 597 -1.53 9.79 10.61
N LYS A 598 -1.00 8.57 10.72
CA LYS A 598 -0.93 7.86 12.01
C LYS A 598 -0.10 8.63 13.04
N SER A 599 1.06 9.15 12.64
CA SER A 599 1.91 9.93 13.54
C SER A 599 1.23 11.24 13.96
N PHE A 600 0.58 11.91 13.03
CA PHE A 600 -0.18 13.14 13.27
C PHE A 600 -1.36 12.90 14.24
N LEU A 601 -2.11 11.82 14.04
CA LEU A 601 -3.31 11.48 14.82
C LEU A 601 -3.01 10.83 16.17
N LEU A 602 -1.85 10.19 16.35
CA LEU A 602 -1.40 9.72 17.66
C LEU A 602 -0.75 10.82 18.50
N GLY A 603 -0.51 11.99 17.91
CA GLY A 603 0.05 13.17 18.58
C GLY A 603 -1.03 14.09 19.17
N PRO A 604 -0.65 15.34 19.53
CA PRO A 604 -1.54 16.33 20.15
C PRO A 604 -2.80 16.68 19.33
N MET A 605 -2.78 16.45 18.01
CA MET A 605 -3.91 16.68 17.12
C MET A 605 -4.93 15.53 17.08
N GLY A 606 -4.63 14.39 17.72
CA GLY A 606 -5.53 13.24 17.80
C GLY A 606 -6.94 13.57 18.30
N PRO A 607 -7.12 14.27 19.43
CA PRO A 607 -8.44 14.64 19.94
C PRO A 607 -9.33 15.43 18.96
N ASN A 608 -8.72 16.05 17.94
CA ASN A 608 -9.41 16.82 16.92
C ASN A 608 -9.88 15.96 15.72
N ALA A 609 -9.47 14.70 15.64
CA ALA A 609 -9.85 13.82 14.54
C ALA A 609 -11.28 13.29 14.71
N LEU A 610 -12.01 13.29 13.60
CA LEU A 610 -13.38 12.80 13.48
C LEU A 610 -13.38 11.68 12.44
N LEU A 611 -13.07 10.47 12.91
CA LEU A 611 -13.07 9.24 12.11
C LEU A 611 -14.39 8.51 12.30
N SER A 612 -15.03 8.13 11.20
CA SER A 612 -16.32 7.43 11.26
C SER A 612 -16.44 6.30 10.26
N TYR A 613 -17.25 5.31 10.63
CA TYR A 613 -17.76 4.28 9.75
C TYR A 613 -19.27 4.36 9.59
N LEU A 614 -19.74 3.94 8.41
CA LEU A 614 -21.10 3.43 8.24
C LEU A 614 -21.01 1.90 8.17
N ARG A 615 -21.78 1.22 9.02
CA ARG A 615 -21.91 -0.24 9.03
C ARG A 615 -23.31 -0.64 8.60
N VAL A 616 -23.37 -1.72 7.82
CA VAL A 616 -24.63 -2.39 7.47
C VAL A 616 -24.45 -3.89 7.71
N ASP A 617 -25.31 -4.48 8.52
CA ASP A 617 -25.24 -5.88 8.96
C ASP A 617 -23.85 -6.27 9.49
N GLY A 618 -23.30 -5.42 10.38
CA GLY A 618 -21.98 -5.56 10.97
C GLY A 618 -20.80 -5.24 10.04
N LYS A 619 -21.02 -5.09 8.73
CA LYS A 619 -19.97 -4.83 7.73
C LYS A 619 -19.71 -3.33 7.57
N ILE A 620 -18.45 -2.91 7.65
CA ILE A 620 -18.04 -1.53 7.32
C ILE A 620 -18.25 -1.30 5.82
N VAL A 621 -19.15 -0.40 5.42
CA VAL A 621 -19.45 -0.12 4.00
C VAL A 621 -18.98 1.27 3.55
N SER A 622 -18.68 2.16 4.49
CA SER A 622 -18.15 3.50 4.23
C SER A 622 -17.25 3.94 5.39
N ALA A 623 -16.21 4.70 5.07
CA ALA A 623 -15.27 5.31 6.01
C ALA A 623 -15.06 6.78 5.66
N SER A 624 -14.97 7.65 6.67
CA SER A 624 -14.72 9.08 6.51
C SER A 624 -13.67 9.55 7.50
N TYR A 625 -12.70 10.32 6.99
CA TYR A 625 -11.61 10.94 7.73
C TYR A 625 -11.80 12.45 7.69
N ASN A 626 -12.12 13.03 8.85
CA ASN A 626 -12.22 14.47 9.02
C ASN A 626 -11.35 14.93 10.20
N ILE A 627 -11.00 16.20 10.22
CA ILE A 627 -10.32 16.85 11.35
C ILE A 627 -11.06 18.14 11.66
N LYS A 628 -11.39 18.36 12.93
CA LYS A 628 -11.97 19.62 13.42
C LYS A 628 -10.87 20.49 14.01
N ILE A 629 -10.54 21.61 13.39
CA ILE A 629 -9.66 22.63 13.98
C ILE A 629 -10.46 23.91 14.16
N GLN A 630 -10.43 24.44 15.37
CA GLN A 630 -11.24 25.61 15.76
C GLN A 630 -12.73 25.35 15.44
N ASP A 631 -13.35 26.22 14.65
CA ASP A 631 -14.75 26.17 14.25
C ASP A 631 -14.98 25.53 12.88
N VAL A 632 -13.97 24.87 12.29
CA VAL A 632 -14.06 24.25 10.96
C VAL A 632 -13.79 22.75 11.03
N ILE A 633 -14.67 21.96 10.42
CA ILE A 633 -14.41 20.55 10.11
C ILE A 633 -13.89 20.45 8.67
N TYR A 634 -12.72 19.84 8.49
CA TYR A 634 -12.11 19.59 7.18
C TYR A 634 -12.32 18.13 6.78
N ASN A 635 -12.93 17.89 5.61
CA ASN A 635 -13.10 16.56 5.03
C ASN A 635 -11.83 16.13 4.29
N ILE A 636 -10.93 15.44 4.99
CA ILE A 636 -9.62 15.04 4.45
C ILE A 636 -9.76 13.95 3.39
N GLN A 637 -10.52 12.89 3.70
CA GLN A 637 -10.68 11.77 2.78
C GLN A 637 -11.92 10.94 3.12
N SER A 638 -12.52 10.29 2.13
CA SER A 638 -13.56 9.29 2.35
C SER A 638 -13.46 8.13 1.36
N GLY A 639 -14.02 6.99 1.72
CA GLY A 639 -14.05 5.79 0.88
C GLY A 639 -15.28 4.96 1.20
N TYR A 640 -15.85 4.30 0.19
CA TYR A 640 -17.05 3.49 0.36
C TYR A 640 -17.14 2.39 -0.69
N LEU A 641 -18.03 1.42 -0.44
CA LEU A 641 -18.29 0.31 -1.34
C LEU A 641 -19.25 0.75 -2.46
N GLU A 642 -18.75 0.98 -3.67
CA GLU A 642 -19.50 1.61 -4.77
C GLU A 642 -20.72 0.80 -5.24
N LEU A 643 -20.65 -0.54 -5.21
CA LEU A 643 -21.69 -1.44 -5.70
C LEU A 643 -22.46 -2.14 -4.57
N PHE A 644 -22.56 -1.51 -3.40
CA PHE A 644 -23.26 -2.08 -2.25
C PHE A 644 -24.78 -2.21 -2.46
N ASP A 645 -25.45 -1.11 -2.81
CA ASP A 645 -26.88 -1.07 -3.13
C ASP A 645 -27.10 -0.07 -4.27
N LYS A 646 -27.87 -0.46 -5.30
CA LYS A 646 -28.07 0.36 -6.52
C LYS A 646 -28.85 1.65 -6.29
N LYS A 647 -29.63 1.76 -5.21
CA LYS A 647 -30.44 2.92 -4.84
C LYS A 647 -29.74 3.85 -3.84
N VAL A 648 -28.64 3.41 -3.21
CA VAL A 648 -27.95 4.16 -2.16
C VAL A 648 -26.55 4.58 -2.60
N SER A 649 -26.26 5.88 -2.50
CA SER A 649 -24.90 6.38 -2.64
C SER A 649 -24.26 6.48 -1.26
N LEU A 650 -23.53 5.45 -0.85
CA LEU A 650 -22.97 5.36 0.51
C LEU A 650 -22.05 6.54 0.87
N GLY A 651 -21.25 7.04 -0.07
CA GLY A 651 -20.40 8.21 0.18
C GLY A 651 -21.21 9.48 0.46
N THR A 652 -22.20 9.78 -0.40
CA THR A 652 -23.09 10.94 -0.23
C THR A 652 -23.97 10.81 1.01
N LEU A 653 -24.44 9.60 1.31
CA LEU A 653 -25.26 9.32 2.49
C LEU A 653 -24.44 9.48 3.78
N HIS A 654 -23.25 8.88 3.86
CA HIS A 654 -22.33 9.06 4.99
C HIS A 654 -22.01 10.55 5.21
N MET A 655 -21.80 11.30 4.12
CA MET A 655 -21.60 12.75 4.21
C MET A 655 -22.79 13.49 4.82
N GLY A 656 -24.03 13.06 4.55
CA GLY A 656 -25.21 13.65 5.19
C GLY A 656 -25.21 13.50 6.71
N TRP A 657 -24.79 12.35 7.26
CA TRP A 657 -24.58 12.21 8.72
C TRP A 657 -23.54 13.21 9.26
N LEU A 658 -22.43 13.39 8.54
CA LEU A 658 -21.35 14.29 8.97
C LEU A 658 -21.79 15.75 8.97
N ILE A 659 -22.51 16.19 7.93
CA ILE A 659 -23.05 17.56 7.85
C ILE A 659 -24.10 17.78 8.94
N GLU A 660 -25.04 16.85 9.12
CA GLU A 660 -26.04 16.94 10.18
C GLU A 660 -25.40 16.99 11.57
N ALA A 661 -24.34 16.20 11.82
CA ALA A 661 -23.58 16.25 13.06
C ALA A 661 -22.83 17.58 13.24
N ALA A 662 -22.37 18.20 12.16
CA ALA A 662 -21.73 19.52 12.19
C ALA A 662 -22.73 20.62 12.60
N PHE A 663 -23.95 20.64 12.03
CA PHE A 663 -25.02 21.57 12.43
C PHE A 663 -25.43 21.41 13.91
N LYS A 664 -25.35 20.18 14.45
CA LYS A 664 -25.64 19.90 15.87
C LYS A 664 -24.54 20.35 16.82
N ASN A 665 -23.35 20.69 16.32
CA ASN A 665 -22.21 21.06 17.15
C ASN A 665 -22.04 22.58 17.19
N HIS A 666 -22.45 23.21 18.29
CA HIS A 666 -22.37 24.67 18.48
C HIS A 666 -20.96 25.28 18.44
N SER A 667 -19.91 24.45 18.47
CA SER A 667 -18.52 24.90 18.34
C SER A 667 -17.98 24.76 16.92
N VAL A 668 -18.84 24.51 15.93
CA VAL A 668 -18.51 24.39 14.51
C VAL A 668 -19.37 25.38 13.73
N ASN A 669 -18.71 26.22 12.93
CA ASN A 669 -19.35 27.21 12.08
C ASN A 669 -19.27 26.82 10.59
N ALA A 670 -18.32 25.96 10.21
CA ALA A 670 -18.18 25.54 8.83
C ALA A 670 -17.76 24.08 8.64
N PHE A 671 -18.20 23.51 7.52
CA PHE A 671 -17.76 22.23 7.00
C PHE A 671 -17.08 22.43 5.64
N ASP A 672 -15.79 22.16 5.57
CA ASP A 672 -14.96 22.37 4.39
C ASP A 672 -14.67 21.04 3.68
N PHE A 673 -15.14 20.90 2.44
CA PHE A 673 -14.90 19.72 1.63
C PHE A 673 -13.50 19.64 1.06
N LEU A 674 -12.71 20.72 1.14
CA LEU A 674 -11.45 20.89 0.45
C LEU A 674 -11.57 20.73 -1.07
N ALA A 675 -10.46 20.91 -1.77
CA ALA A 675 -10.40 20.68 -3.20
C ALA A 675 -10.60 19.19 -3.56
N GLY A 676 -11.02 18.94 -4.80
CA GLY A 676 -11.05 17.60 -5.39
C GLY A 676 -12.36 17.26 -6.07
N PHE A 677 -12.27 16.42 -7.09
CA PHE A 677 -13.38 16.06 -7.97
C PHE A 677 -13.79 14.60 -7.78
N GLY A 678 -15.08 14.31 -7.97
CA GLY A 678 -15.55 12.95 -8.14
C GLY A 678 -15.07 12.35 -9.47
N ARG A 679 -15.33 11.05 -9.67
CA ARG A 679 -14.90 10.31 -10.87
C ARG A 679 -15.50 10.84 -12.18
N VAL A 680 -16.72 11.35 -12.12
CA VAL A 680 -17.51 11.80 -13.27
C VAL A 680 -17.93 13.25 -13.12
N GLU A 681 -18.32 13.65 -11.91
CA GLU A 681 -18.85 14.98 -11.64
C GLU A 681 -18.29 15.57 -10.35
N ASP A 682 -18.28 16.89 -10.30
CA ASP A 682 -18.05 17.66 -9.08
C ASP A 682 -19.29 17.61 -8.19
N TYR A 683 -19.40 16.56 -7.38
CA TYR A 683 -20.58 16.35 -6.54
C TYR A 683 -20.66 17.34 -5.37
N LYS A 684 -19.53 17.94 -4.97
CA LYS A 684 -19.42 18.83 -3.80
C LYS A 684 -20.21 20.13 -3.98
N LYS A 685 -20.30 20.63 -5.22
CA LYS A 685 -21.08 21.83 -5.58
C LYS A 685 -22.57 21.74 -5.22
N HIS A 686 -23.10 20.53 -5.06
CA HIS A 686 -24.52 20.30 -4.80
C HIS A 686 -24.94 20.47 -3.34
N TYR A 687 -23.99 20.76 -2.45
CA TYR A 687 -24.21 20.97 -1.02
C TYR A 687 -24.37 22.44 -0.60
N GLN A 688 -24.55 23.35 -1.56
CA GLN A 688 -24.77 24.79 -1.32
C GLN A 688 -23.65 25.45 -0.48
N GLY A 689 -22.40 25.09 -0.75
CA GLY A 689 -21.23 25.73 -0.13
C GLY A 689 -20.60 26.79 -1.04
N ASP A 690 -19.88 27.73 -0.42
CA ASP A 690 -19.11 28.75 -1.13
C ASP A 690 -17.92 28.11 -1.85
N ALA A 691 -17.70 28.51 -3.10
CA ALA A 691 -16.58 28.01 -3.88
C ALA A 691 -15.26 28.65 -3.43
N ILE A 692 -14.27 27.82 -3.11
CA ILE A 692 -12.93 28.23 -2.72
C ILE A 692 -11.95 27.85 -3.84
N HIS A 693 -11.22 28.84 -4.36
CA HIS A 693 -10.24 28.63 -5.43
C HIS A 693 -8.83 28.44 -4.86
N PHE A 694 -8.16 27.37 -5.29
CA PHE A 694 -6.79 27.04 -4.90
C PHE A 694 -5.86 27.15 -6.10
N TYR A 695 -4.91 28.08 -6.03
CA TYR A 695 -3.96 28.37 -7.08
C TYR A 695 -2.62 27.69 -6.82
N THR A 696 -2.03 27.08 -7.84
CA THR A 696 -0.61 26.70 -7.81
C THR A 696 0.19 27.64 -8.70
N LEU A 697 0.95 28.54 -8.08
CA LEU A 697 1.73 29.58 -8.76
C LEU A 697 3.22 29.31 -8.62
N GLN A 698 3.97 29.55 -9.70
CA GLN A 698 5.43 29.55 -9.68
C GLN A 698 5.94 30.95 -9.98
N TYR A 699 6.62 31.54 -8.99
CA TYR A 699 7.28 32.82 -9.04
C TYR A 699 8.75 32.65 -9.46
N PHE A 700 9.31 33.62 -10.19
CA PHE A 700 10.67 33.56 -10.71
C PHE A 700 11.47 34.79 -10.26
N SER A 701 12.73 34.57 -9.88
CA SER A 701 13.66 35.68 -9.54
C SER A 701 14.00 36.54 -10.77
N SER A 702 13.93 35.98 -11.98
CA SER A 702 14.19 36.68 -13.24
C SER A 702 13.17 36.37 -14.33
N PHE A 703 12.81 37.38 -15.13
CA PHE A 703 11.96 37.25 -16.31
C PHE A 703 12.54 36.30 -17.35
N MET A 704 13.88 36.28 -17.54
CA MET A 704 14.53 35.40 -18.51
C MET A 704 14.28 33.92 -18.19
N VAL A 705 14.31 33.56 -16.90
CA VAL A 705 14.05 32.18 -16.49
C VAL A 705 12.59 31.79 -16.68
N ARG A 706 11.65 32.71 -16.44
CA ARG A 706 10.25 32.50 -16.82
C ARG A 706 10.12 32.26 -18.33
N ALA A 707 10.79 33.06 -19.16
CA ALA A 707 10.74 32.93 -20.61
C ALA A 707 11.28 31.56 -21.08
N LEU A 708 12.44 31.13 -20.56
CA LEU A 708 13.02 29.81 -20.83
C LEU A 708 12.09 28.66 -20.39
N PHE A 709 11.46 28.81 -19.21
CA PHE A 709 10.50 27.84 -18.71
C PHE A 709 9.26 27.74 -19.63
N GLY A 710 8.72 28.88 -20.06
CA GLY A 710 7.60 28.96 -20.99
C GLY A 710 7.92 28.33 -22.36
N ALA A 711 9.10 28.63 -22.92
CA ALA A 711 9.57 28.06 -24.17
C ALA A 711 9.69 26.52 -24.09
N HIS A 712 10.23 25.98 -22.99
CA HIS A 712 10.30 24.54 -22.77
C HIS A 712 8.91 23.87 -22.78
N PHE A 713 7.93 24.49 -22.13
CA PHE A 713 6.55 23.98 -22.10
C PHE A 713 5.89 24.04 -23.48
N PHE A 714 6.10 25.13 -24.23
CA PHE A 714 5.58 25.29 -25.58
C PHE A 714 6.14 24.23 -26.54
N LEU A 715 7.46 24.01 -26.51
CA LEU A 715 8.13 22.94 -27.26
C LEU A 715 7.60 21.55 -26.90
N LYS A 716 7.38 21.28 -25.60
CA LYS A 716 6.80 20.00 -25.14
C LYS A 716 5.35 19.80 -25.62
N LYS A 717 4.57 20.87 -25.75
CA LYS A 717 3.21 20.83 -26.29
C LYS A 717 3.21 20.52 -27.79
N LEU A 718 4.12 21.14 -28.55
CA LEU A 718 4.33 20.88 -29.98
C LEU A 718 4.75 19.43 -30.26
N THR A 719 5.69 18.89 -29.49
CA THR A 719 6.15 17.49 -29.65
C THR A 719 5.07 16.48 -29.31
N LYS A 720 4.25 16.72 -28.28
CA LYS A 720 3.07 15.89 -28.00
C LYS A 720 2.03 15.94 -29.11
N LYS A 721 1.77 17.12 -29.67
CA LYS A 721 0.80 17.33 -30.76
C LYS A 721 1.26 16.58 -32.02
N THR A 722 2.51 16.73 -32.43
CA THR A 722 3.10 16.02 -33.58
C THR A 722 3.09 14.50 -33.38
N ALA A 723 3.46 13.99 -32.20
CA ALA A 723 3.38 12.56 -31.88
C ALA A 723 1.94 12.01 -31.95
N LYS A 724 0.93 12.82 -31.59
CA LYS A 724 -0.50 12.46 -31.73
C LYS A 724 -0.90 12.37 -33.20
N TYR A 725 -0.50 13.33 -34.04
CA TYR A 725 -0.76 13.29 -35.48
C TYR A 725 -0.09 12.10 -36.16
N ILE A 726 1.17 11.80 -35.83
CA ILE A 726 1.87 10.61 -36.36
C ILE A 726 1.14 9.32 -35.96
N LYS A 727 0.69 9.21 -34.70
CA LYS A 727 -0.12 8.06 -34.25
C LYS A 727 -1.47 7.95 -34.96
N GLN A 728 -2.12 9.06 -35.28
CA GLN A 728 -3.38 9.06 -36.03
C GLN A 728 -3.16 8.69 -37.50
N ALA A 729 -2.14 9.24 -38.16
CA ALA A 729 -1.78 8.89 -39.54
C ALA A 729 -1.38 7.42 -39.68
N TRP A 730 -0.68 6.84 -38.69
CA TRP A 730 -0.37 5.41 -38.66
C TRP A 730 -1.59 4.52 -38.45
N ARG A 731 -2.62 5.00 -37.72
CA ARG A 731 -3.88 4.27 -37.53
C ARG A 731 -4.81 4.34 -38.74
N ALA A 732 -4.68 5.37 -39.58
CA ALA A 732 -5.43 5.50 -40.82
C ALA A 732 -4.84 4.68 -41.99
N ARG A 733 -3.63 4.13 -41.81
CA ARG A 733 -2.92 3.27 -42.80
C ARG A 733 -2.96 1.77 -42.45
N ARG A 734 -3.66 1.39 -41.37
CA ARG A 734 -4.01 0.01 -41.00
C ARG A 734 -5.52 -0.09 -41.02
#